data_AF-A0A0H5CFB8-F1
#
_entry.id   AF-A0A0H5CFB8-F1
#
_cell.length_a   1.000
_cell.length_b   1.000
_cell.length_c   1.000
_cell.angle_alpha   90.00
_cell.angle_beta   90.00
_cell.angle_gamma   90.00
#
_symmetry.space_group_name_H-M   'P 1'
#
loop_
_entity.id
_entity.type
_entity.pdbx_description
1 polymer ?
#
loop_
_entity_poly.entity_id
_entity_poly.type
_entity_poly.pdbx_seq_one_letter_code
_entity_poly.pdbx_strand_id
1 'polypeptide(L)'
;MFGHVKRSARRVNRLDQALVRATAALPTSPVDRGLKRLSMAANHGGLWFAVAAILAAKKGPTRRAAVRGVGSIAIASASANLVGKNLFPRRRPAAELLPIPRRLTKRPISSSFPSGHSASAVAFTTGVAMECPQAAAVLAPVAAAVAYSRVHTGVHWPSDVAAGAAIGVGAAYLVRHWWPVVKPTAAHTAHSAAVEPLPAGEGLLVLVNPNSGLGDDPTDELAERWPMATVINPTPGTNLIDSLSDEVKATPGIRALGVAGGDGTVAAVAAVAAEFQLPLVLIPAGTLNHFARDIGVETADDAAAAVADGRGVEIDLAGVEIIDRWGPSGTAGSSTPPASAATPRWSGCGRSWSRRAGPSGPRVRWPCGARCAVPSRSGWRWTASRTWCGGCSWATASTTRRASRPPAARPWTPVCSTFATCAPTCRSPVPGSSWPPSPARWAPATCTANSTSPNWTSTCSTGTGGSPPTAKSGPWPTGSVSAHARGRSRSTGSFGAVATVVELNTYPIKGCAGVSVADAVTTAAGLAHDRAFMVTDLTGLFRSQRRSPRLATIRPSVTDTGDRITLRVDGMEPIEVPVDLTAPRRDVTLFKAPYQGIDLGDDAAAWLSDALGEASRLVRVPPEHDRVTDGEVPGTSGYADSSAVHLLSLATLAELNGRLVRRGSAALPLDRFRANIVVDGWDEPSVEDRLRHLRIGACELAYTKLAIRCAVTTVDQGAGVKAGPEPLRTLADYRRTEDGVAFGAKFSVVRPGKLSVGDPVEVNTWGEPEFSSNQWPG
;
A
#
# COMPACT_ATOMS: atom_id res chain seq x y z
N MET A 1 -42.99 29.18 0.92
CA MET A 1 -41.82 28.83 1.76
C MET A 1 -41.46 29.90 2.81
N PHE A 2 -41.06 31.13 2.42
CA PHE A 2 -40.53 32.18 3.32
C PHE A 2 -41.38 32.50 4.58
N GLY A 3 -42.71 32.48 4.49
CA GLY A 3 -43.62 32.77 5.62
C GLY A 3 -43.60 31.75 6.77
N HIS A 4 -43.14 30.51 6.52
CA HIS A 4 -42.95 29.50 7.57
C HIS A 4 -41.59 29.69 8.25
N VAL A 5 -40.52 29.90 7.47
CA VAL A 5 -39.16 30.18 7.98
C VAL A 5 -39.16 31.38 8.93
N LYS A 6 -39.80 32.50 8.55
CA LYS A 6 -39.93 33.69 9.43
C LYS A 6 -40.72 33.41 10.71
N ARG A 7 -41.73 32.52 10.69
CA ARG A 7 -42.50 32.12 11.88
C ARG A 7 -41.69 31.21 12.81
N SER A 8 -40.97 30.23 12.27
CA SER A 8 -40.10 29.34 13.04
C SER A 8 -38.94 30.10 13.69
N ALA A 9 -38.26 31.00 12.96
CA ALA A 9 -37.18 31.83 13.50
C ALA A 9 -37.65 32.71 14.67
N ARG A 10 -38.86 33.29 14.58
CA ARG A 10 -39.48 34.06 15.69
C ARG A 10 -39.79 33.18 16.91
N ARG A 11 -40.25 31.94 16.72
CA ARG A 11 -40.48 30.98 17.82
C ARG A 11 -39.17 30.60 18.52
N VAL A 12 -38.14 30.23 17.77
CA VAL A 12 -36.79 29.91 18.31
C VAL A 12 -36.23 31.09 19.10
N ASN A 13 -36.30 32.31 18.56
CA ASN A 13 -35.77 33.49 19.25
C ASN A 13 -36.54 33.84 20.54
N ARG A 14 -37.86 33.58 20.61
CA ARG A 14 -38.63 33.70 21.86
C ARG A 14 -38.22 32.65 22.90
N LEU A 15 -38.01 31.40 22.47
CA LEU A 15 -37.56 30.32 23.34
C LEU A 15 -36.15 30.59 23.90
N ASP A 16 -35.22 31.01 23.04
CA ASP A 16 -33.87 31.43 23.44
C ASP A 16 -33.90 32.54 24.49
N GLN A 17 -34.75 33.56 24.31
CA GLN A 17 -34.91 34.66 25.27
C GLN A 17 -35.52 34.18 26.60
N ALA A 18 -36.52 33.30 26.57
CA ALA A 18 -37.13 32.72 27.77
C ALA A 18 -36.11 31.90 28.57
N LEU A 19 -35.34 31.03 27.89
CA LEU A 19 -34.30 30.21 28.50
C LEU A 19 -33.16 31.05 29.09
N VAL A 20 -32.66 32.07 28.38
CA VAL A 20 -31.63 32.98 28.92
C VAL A 20 -32.14 33.75 30.14
N ARG A 21 -33.40 34.21 30.14
CA ARG A 21 -34.02 34.86 31.32
C ARG A 21 -34.18 33.89 32.49
N ALA A 22 -34.55 32.64 32.26
CA ALA A 22 -34.61 31.62 33.30
C ALA A 22 -33.22 31.36 33.90
N THR A 23 -32.17 31.25 33.08
CA THR A 23 -30.78 31.16 33.55
C THR A 23 -30.31 32.43 34.28
N ALA A 24 -30.80 33.61 33.89
CA ALA A 24 -30.51 34.88 34.56
C ALA A 24 -31.11 34.95 35.97
N ALA A 25 -32.34 34.43 36.14
CA ALA A 25 -33.09 34.46 37.39
C ALA A 25 -32.56 33.52 38.49
N LEU A 26 -31.69 32.56 38.14
CA LEU A 26 -31.06 31.67 39.14
C LEU A 26 -30.21 32.49 40.14
N PRO A 27 -30.26 32.19 41.46
CA PRO A 27 -29.43 32.87 42.45
C PRO A 27 -27.93 32.84 42.12
N THR A 28 -27.19 33.89 42.49
CA THR A 28 -25.73 33.90 42.33
C THR A 28 -25.08 32.92 43.29
N SER A 29 -24.10 32.15 42.82
CA SER A 29 -23.49 31.05 43.58
C SER A 29 -22.00 30.86 43.23
N PRO A 30 -21.23 30.10 44.02
CA PRO A 30 -19.85 29.76 43.68
C PRO A 30 -19.68 29.09 42.30
N VAL A 31 -20.73 28.42 41.80
CA VAL A 31 -20.77 27.81 40.46
C VAL A 31 -20.57 28.84 39.35
N ASP A 32 -21.00 30.09 39.53
CA ASP A 32 -20.78 31.17 38.55
C ASP A 32 -19.28 31.40 38.29
N ARG A 33 -18.43 31.31 39.33
CA ARG A 33 -16.97 31.40 39.21
C ARG A 33 -16.38 30.16 38.53
N GLY A 34 -16.88 28.97 38.86
CA GLY A 34 -16.48 27.71 38.23
C GLY A 34 -16.74 27.68 36.73
N LEU A 35 -17.98 27.98 36.32
CA LEU A 35 -18.38 28.00 34.90
C LEU A 35 -17.66 29.09 34.10
N LYS A 36 -17.34 30.24 34.71
CA LYS A 36 -16.46 31.24 34.08
C LYS A 36 -15.05 30.71 33.82
N ARG A 37 -14.42 30.07 34.82
CA ARG A 37 -13.08 29.47 34.66
C ARG A 37 -13.09 28.36 33.60
N LEU A 38 -14.08 27.46 33.64
CA LEU A 38 -14.27 26.40 32.65
C LEU A 38 -14.45 26.97 31.24
N SER A 39 -15.28 28.00 31.07
CA SER A 39 -15.46 28.66 29.78
C SER A 39 -14.19 29.34 29.27
N MET A 40 -13.27 29.76 30.15
CA MET A 40 -11.99 30.36 29.75
C MET A 40 -10.95 29.29 29.38
N ALA A 41 -10.89 28.19 30.13
CA ALA A 41 -10.02 27.04 29.82
C ALA A 41 -10.40 26.36 28.48
N ALA A 42 -11.68 26.41 28.10
CA ALA A 42 -12.16 25.92 26.81
C ALA A 42 -11.85 26.86 25.61
N ASN A 43 -11.23 28.02 25.82
CA ASN A 43 -10.81 28.91 24.72
C ASN A 43 -9.73 28.24 23.85
N HIS A 44 -9.79 28.50 22.54
CA HIS A 44 -8.88 27.93 21.53
C HIS A 44 -8.76 26.39 21.53
N GLY A 45 -9.67 25.68 22.21
CA GLY A 45 -9.61 24.22 22.38
C GLY A 45 -8.61 23.74 23.43
N GLY A 46 -7.96 24.63 24.20
CA GLY A 46 -6.86 24.28 25.11
C GLY A 46 -7.16 23.13 26.08
N LEU A 47 -8.33 23.17 26.74
CA LEU A 47 -8.84 22.07 27.57
C LEU A 47 -8.83 20.71 26.84
N TRP A 48 -9.28 20.67 25.59
CA TRP A 48 -9.40 19.44 24.82
C TRP A 48 -8.04 18.93 24.32
N PHE A 49 -7.11 19.83 23.99
CA PHE A 49 -5.73 19.44 23.66
C PHE A 49 -4.99 18.87 24.88
N ALA A 50 -5.22 19.41 26.09
CA ALA A 50 -4.68 18.83 27.32
C ALA A 50 -5.25 17.43 27.60
N VAL A 51 -6.56 17.24 27.45
CA VAL A 51 -7.20 15.92 27.56
C VAL A 51 -6.68 14.96 26.47
N ALA A 52 -6.48 15.43 25.25
CA ALA A 52 -5.91 14.63 24.16
C ALA A 52 -4.47 14.17 24.48
N ALA A 53 -3.64 15.04 25.07
CA ALA A 53 -2.29 14.67 25.49
C ALA A 53 -2.30 13.57 26.57
N ILE A 54 -3.20 13.68 27.56
CA ILE A 54 -3.38 12.65 28.61
C ILE A 54 -3.83 11.31 27.99
N LEU A 55 -4.84 11.34 27.11
CA LEU A 55 -5.32 10.13 26.42
C LEU A 55 -4.28 9.52 25.48
N ALA A 56 -3.41 10.34 24.88
CA ALA A 56 -2.33 9.90 24.00
C ALA A 56 -1.13 9.31 24.74
N ALA A 57 -0.99 9.52 26.06
CA ALA A 57 0.15 9.00 26.83
C ALA A 57 0.27 7.48 26.72
N LYS A 58 -0.83 6.74 26.88
CA LYS A 58 -0.88 5.27 26.69
C LYS A 58 -1.08 4.92 25.21
N LYS A 59 -0.37 3.90 24.71
CA LYS A 59 -0.62 3.28 23.38
C LYS A 59 -2.00 2.60 23.37
N GLY A 60 -2.55 2.32 22.19
CA GLY A 60 -3.83 1.60 22.04
C GLY A 60 -5.07 2.51 21.89
N PRO A 61 -6.26 2.07 22.34
CA PRO A 61 -7.54 2.74 22.05
C PRO A 61 -7.61 4.20 22.51
N THR A 62 -7.01 4.56 23.65
CA THR A 62 -7.00 5.94 24.16
C THR A 62 -6.23 6.89 23.25
N ARG A 63 -5.10 6.46 22.67
CA ARG A 63 -4.34 7.28 21.70
C ARG A 63 -5.09 7.45 20.39
N ARG A 64 -5.80 6.42 19.91
CA ARG A 64 -6.69 6.57 18.75
C ARG A 64 -7.83 7.54 19.05
N ALA A 65 -8.44 7.43 20.23
CA ALA A 65 -9.48 8.34 20.71
C ALA A 65 -9.00 9.80 20.76
N ALA A 66 -7.78 10.04 21.24
CA ALA A 66 -7.15 11.37 21.26
C ALA A 66 -6.98 11.95 19.84
N VAL A 67 -6.37 11.19 18.93
CA VAL A 67 -6.15 11.61 17.53
C VAL A 67 -7.48 11.88 16.81
N ARG A 68 -8.46 10.97 16.97
CA ARG A 68 -9.80 11.11 16.40
C ARG A 68 -10.55 12.32 16.96
N GLY A 69 -10.48 12.54 18.27
CA GLY A 69 -11.04 13.71 18.93
C GLY A 69 -10.44 15.02 18.40
N VAL A 70 -9.12 15.10 18.28
CA VAL A 70 -8.41 16.27 17.71
C VAL A 70 -8.78 16.51 16.25
N GLY A 71 -8.82 15.47 15.40
CA GLY A 71 -9.29 15.60 14.02
C GLY A 71 -10.74 16.10 13.93
N SER A 72 -11.60 15.63 14.85
CA SER A 72 -12.99 16.09 14.95
C SER A 72 -13.08 17.57 15.34
N ILE A 73 -12.24 18.05 16.28
CA ILE A 73 -12.14 19.49 16.62
C ILE A 73 -11.75 20.31 15.40
N ALA A 74 -10.78 19.87 14.59
CA ALA A 74 -10.30 20.61 13.43
C ALA A 74 -11.44 20.86 12.42
N ILE A 75 -12.17 19.80 12.05
CA ILE A 75 -13.33 19.90 11.15
C ILE A 75 -14.43 20.78 11.76
N ALA A 76 -14.82 20.53 13.02
CA ALA A 76 -15.87 21.31 13.68
C ALA A 76 -15.51 22.81 13.81
N SER A 77 -14.23 23.11 14.07
CA SER A 77 -13.73 24.48 14.20
C SER A 77 -13.69 25.21 12.86
N ALA A 78 -13.29 24.53 11.78
CA ALA A 78 -13.36 25.08 10.43
C ALA A 78 -14.82 25.36 10.03
N SER A 79 -15.72 24.37 10.17
CA SER A 79 -17.15 24.50 9.84
C SER A 79 -17.83 25.61 10.65
N ALA A 80 -17.58 25.69 11.96
CA ALA A 80 -18.22 26.69 12.81
C ALA A 80 -17.67 28.12 12.58
N ASN A 81 -16.35 28.28 12.41
CA ASN A 81 -15.73 29.61 12.37
C ASN A 81 -15.59 30.20 10.96
N LEU A 82 -15.25 29.38 9.94
CA LEU A 82 -15.02 29.87 8.58
C LEU A 82 -16.33 29.93 7.76
N VAL A 83 -17.25 29.00 8.01
CA VAL A 83 -18.51 28.89 7.26
C VAL A 83 -19.68 29.43 8.09
N GLY A 84 -19.98 28.80 9.23
CA GLY A 84 -21.19 29.09 10.01
C GLY A 84 -21.32 30.56 10.46
N LYS A 85 -20.26 31.15 11.01
CA LYS A 85 -20.27 32.54 11.49
C LYS A 85 -20.40 33.60 10.39
N ASN A 86 -19.97 33.29 9.18
CA ASN A 86 -20.00 34.20 8.04
C ASN A 86 -21.35 34.13 7.30
N LEU A 87 -21.92 32.93 7.16
CA LEU A 87 -23.23 32.74 6.52
C LEU A 87 -24.42 33.19 7.39
N PHE A 88 -24.29 33.12 8.72
CA PHE A 88 -25.39 33.39 9.66
C PHE A 88 -24.98 34.42 10.73
N PRO A 89 -24.86 35.72 10.37
CA PRO A 89 -24.56 36.77 11.32
C PRO A 89 -25.70 36.93 12.35
N ARG A 90 -25.41 36.61 13.62
CA ARG A 90 -26.36 36.72 14.74
C ARG A 90 -25.78 37.55 15.89
N ARG A 91 -26.60 38.47 16.43
CA ARG A 91 -26.26 39.26 17.62
C ARG A 91 -26.31 38.39 18.88
N ARG A 92 -25.29 38.52 19.73
CA ARG A 92 -25.19 37.84 21.05
C ARG A 92 -26.25 38.36 22.04
N PRO A 93 -26.56 37.62 23.12
CA PRO A 93 -27.39 38.12 24.21
C PRO A 93 -26.87 39.46 24.78
N ALA A 94 -27.78 40.40 25.05
CA ALA A 94 -27.46 41.69 25.63
C ALA A 94 -26.88 41.54 27.05
N ALA A 95 -25.95 42.42 27.42
CA ALA A 95 -25.25 42.31 28.70
C ALA A 95 -26.18 42.49 29.90
N GLU A 96 -27.14 43.40 29.79
CA GLU A 96 -28.15 43.69 30.82
C GLU A 96 -29.03 42.48 31.19
N LEU A 97 -29.18 41.50 30.29
CA LEU A 97 -29.98 40.30 30.55
C LEU A 97 -29.37 39.35 31.60
N LEU A 98 -28.15 39.62 32.11
CA LEU A 98 -27.50 38.81 33.14
C LEU A 98 -26.99 39.65 34.31
N PRO A 99 -26.99 39.08 35.54
CA PRO A 99 -26.36 39.72 36.70
C PRO A 99 -24.84 39.84 36.51
N ILE A 100 -24.25 40.90 37.10
CA ILE A 100 -22.82 41.25 36.93
C ILE A 100 -21.88 40.06 37.20
N PRO A 101 -22.07 39.23 38.25
CA PRO A 101 -21.23 38.06 38.52
C PRO A 101 -21.17 36.99 37.41
N ARG A 102 -22.10 36.98 36.44
CA ARG A 102 -22.09 36.05 35.29
C ARG A 102 -21.45 36.61 34.02
N ARG A 103 -21.32 37.93 33.89
CA ARG A 103 -20.76 38.59 32.68
C ARG A 103 -19.25 38.31 32.54
N LEU A 104 -18.77 37.96 31.35
CA LEU A 104 -17.33 37.93 31.05
C LEU A 104 -16.76 39.34 30.91
N THR A 105 -15.52 39.55 31.37
CA THR A 105 -14.79 40.83 31.29
C THR A 105 -14.45 41.22 29.85
N LYS A 106 -13.94 40.27 29.04
CA LYS A 106 -13.69 40.48 27.60
C LYS A 106 -14.77 39.78 26.78
N ARG A 107 -15.65 40.56 26.13
CA ARG A 107 -16.73 40.02 25.28
C ARG A 107 -16.24 39.77 23.84
N PRO A 108 -16.64 38.66 23.18
CA PRO A 108 -16.32 38.43 21.78
C PRO A 108 -17.17 39.34 20.86
N ILE A 109 -16.52 40.03 19.92
CA ILE A 109 -17.17 40.91 18.94
C ILE A 109 -17.73 40.18 17.70
N SER A 110 -17.32 38.92 17.46
CA SER A 110 -17.77 38.11 16.31
C SER A 110 -19.16 37.48 16.52
N SER A 111 -19.80 37.02 15.42
CA SER A 111 -21.15 36.41 15.40
C SER A 111 -21.38 35.37 16.51
N SER A 112 -22.60 35.34 17.06
CA SER A 112 -23.00 34.38 18.09
C SER A 112 -23.27 32.98 17.52
N PHE A 113 -23.72 32.88 16.28
CA PHE A 113 -24.12 31.61 15.68
C PHE A 113 -23.05 31.11 14.69
N PRO A 114 -22.71 29.79 14.69
CA PRO A 114 -22.94 28.81 15.75
C PRO A 114 -21.89 28.91 16.87
N SER A 115 -22.11 28.23 17.99
CA SER A 115 -21.15 28.22 19.12
C SER A 115 -19.95 27.31 18.87
N GLY A 116 -18.81 27.91 18.49
CA GLY A 116 -17.56 27.18 18.25
C GLY A 116 -17.03 26.39 19.46
N HIS A 117 -17.21 26.91 20.69
CA HIS A 117 -16.87 26.18 21.93
C HIS A 117 -17.69 24.90 22.08
N SER A 118 -19.00 24.96 21.83
CA SER A 118 -19.88 23.78 21.86
C SER A 118 -19.55 22.80 20.73
N ALA A 119 -19.22 23.30 19.54
CA ALA A 119 -18.84 22.47 18.40
C ALA A 119 -17.55 21.69 18.68
N SER A 120 -16.51 22.35 19.20
CA SER A 120 -15.25 21.71 19.55
C SER A 120 -15.41 20.70 20.70
N ALA A 121 -16.17 21.06 21.74
CA ALA A 121 -16.42 20.18 22.88
C ALA A 121 -17.14 18.88 22.49
N VAL A 122 -18.25 19.01 21.75
CA VAL A 122 -19.02 17.84 21.31
C VAL A 122 -18.26 17.04 20.26
N ALA A 123 -17.57 17.69 19.32
CA ALA A 123 -16.73 16.98 18.35
C ALA A 123 -15.65 16.13 19.01
N PHE A 124 -14.96 16.66 20.02
CA PHE A 124 -13.94 15.92 20.75
C PHE A 124 -14.54 14.70 21.46
N THR A 125 -15.57 14.91 22.28
CA THR A 125 -16.19 13.82 23.06
C THR A 125 -16.87 12.78 22.17
N THR A 126 -17.54 13.16 21.09
CA THR A 126 -18.10 12.21 20.12
C THR A 126 -17.00 11.46 19.37
N GLY A 127 -15.88 12.11 19.03
CA GLY A 127 -14.70 11.45 18.47
C GLY A 127 -14.08 10.44 19.44
N VAL A 128 -13.94 10.78 20.72
CA VAL A 128 -13.47 9.85 21.76
C VAL A 128 -14.44 8.68 21.94
N ALA A 129 -15.76 8.93 21.93
CA ALA A 129 -16.79 7.90 22.12
C ALA A 129 -16.75 6.76 21.09
N MET A 130 -16.24 7.06 19.88
CA MET A 130 -16.09 6.07 18.81
C MET A 130 -14.95 5.08 19.05
N GLU A 131 -13.95 5.43 19.85
CA GLU A 131 -12.73 4.63 20.08
C GLU A 131 -12.61 4.14 21.54
N CYS A 132 -13.17 4.88 22.50
CA CYS A 132 -13.20 4.55 23.93
C CYS A 132 -14.47 5.14 24.59
N PRO A 133 -15.60 4.39 24.60
CA PRO A 133 -16.85 4.84 25.20
C PRO A 133 -16.75 5.21 26.68
N GLN A 134 -15.92 4.50 27.45
CA GLN A 134 -15.71 4.73 28.88
C GLN A 134 -15.08 6.11 29.14
N ALA A 135 -14.03 6.47 28.38
CA ALA A 135 -13.43 7.79 28.46
C ALA A 135 -14.42 8.90 28.03
N ALA A 136 -15.25 8.63 27.01
CA ALA A 136 -16.27 9.58 26.60
C ALA A 136 -17.39 9.78 27.65
N ALA A 137 -17.77 8.74 28.40
CA ALA A 137 -18.73 8.85 29.49
C ALA A 137 -18.23 9.82 30.58
N VAL A 138 -16.93 9.82 30.89
CA VAL A 138 -16.29 10.77 31.81
C VAL A 138 -16.22 12.18 31.21
N LEU A 139 -15.99 12.31 29.90
CA LEU A 139 -15.86 13.60 29.22
C LEU A 139 -17.19 14.27 28.84
N ALA A 140 -18.29 13.52 28.74
CA ALA A 140 -19.60 14.05 28.35
C ALA A 140 -20.17 15.09 29.34
N PRO A 141 -20.12 14.89 30.68
CA PRO A 141 -20.46 15.93 31.65
C PRO A 141 -19.61 17.20 31.48
N VAL A 142 -18.31 17.07 31.19
CA VAL A 142 -17.41 18.22 30.96
C VAL A 142 -17.79 18.98 29.69
N ALA A 143 -18.08 18.28 28.59
CA ALA A 143 -18.53 18.89 27.34
C ALA A 143 -19.89 19.59 27.50
N ALA A 144 -20.83 18.98 28.23
CA ALA A 144 -22.12 19.58 28.57
C ALA A 144 -21.95 20.84 29.45
N ALA A 145 -21.07 20.81 30.44
CA ALA A 145 -20.76 21.96 31.29
C ALA A 145 -20.09 23.10 30.50
N VAL A 146 -19.17 22.80 29.57
CA VAL A 146 -18.60 23.79 28.64
C VAL A 146 -19.70 24.38 27.77
N ALA A 147 -20.57 23.57 27.16
CA ALA A 147 -21.69 24.04 26.35
C ALA A 147 -22.64 24.96 27.13
N TYR A 148 -23.08 24.53 28.32
CA TYR A 148 -23.94 25.33 29.21
C TYR A 148 -23.28 26.64 29.65
N SER A 149 -21.97 26.63 29.95
CA SER A 149 -21.23 27.83 30.38
C SER A 149 -21.36 29.00 29.38
N ARG A 150 -21.56 28.72 28.08
CA ARG A 150 -21.72 29.73 27.02
C ARG A 150 -23.08 30.43 27.06
N VAL A 151 -24.13 29.73 27.49
CA VAL A 151 -25.45 30.30 27.77
C VAL A 151 -25.40 31.05 29.11
N HIS A 152 -24.85 30.40 30.13
CA HIS A 152 -24.78 30.92 31.50
C HIS A 152 -23.99 32.23 31.63
N THR A 153 -22.94 32.42 30.82
CA THR A 153 -22.17 33.68 30.75
C THR A 153 -22.71 34.69 29.73
N GLY A 154 -23.81 34.35 29.02
CA GLY A 154 -24.57 35.24 28.13
C GLY A 154 -23.85 35.64 26.86
N VAL A 155 -22.92 34.80 26.38
CA VAL A 155 -22.20 35.02 25.12
C VAL A 155 -22.86 34.31 23.94
N HIS A 156 -23.69 33.29 24.18
CA HIS A 156 -24.39 32.53 23.15
C HIS A 156 -25.85 32.27 23.54
N TRP A 157 -26.74 32.20 22.57
CA TRP A 157 -28.11 31.70 22.76
C TRP A 157 -28.11 30.17 22.88
N PRO A 158 -29.09 29.55 23.57
CA PRO A 158 -29.25 28.09 23.63
C PRO A 158 -29.23 27.41 22.26
N SER A 159 -29.90 27.99 21.26
CA SER A 159 -29.87 27.47 19.88
C SER A 159 -28.52 27.63 19.17
N ASP A 160 -27.69 28.62 19.53
CA ASP A 160 -26.30 28.72 19.03
C ASP A 160 -25.46 27.54 19.54
N VAL A 161 -25.71 27.12 20.78
CA VAL A 161 -25.05 25.99 21.45
C VAL A 161 -25.55 24.67 20.86
N ALA A 162 -26.85 24.48 20.69
CA ALA A 162 -27.43 23.30 20.05
C ALA A 162 -26.95 23.12 18.60
N ALA A 163 -26.90 24.19 17.80
CA ALA A 163 -26.34 24.15 16.45
C ALA A 163 -24.84 23.86 16.44
N GLY A 164 -24.08 24.41 17.40
CA GLY A 164 -22.68 24.07 17.62
C GLY A 164 -22.50 22.58 17.92
N ALA A 165 -23.28 22.02 18.85
CA ALA A 165 -23.26 20.60 19.19
C ALA A 165 -23.57 19.71 17.98
N ALA A 166 -24.58 20.05 17.17
CA ALA A 166 -24.92 19.31 15.95
C ALA A 166 -23.78 19.31 14.91
N ILE A 167 -23.12 20.46 14.71
CA ILE A 167 -21.89 20.56 13.89
C ILE A 167 -20.78 19.67 14.46
N GLY A 168 -20.61 19.64 15.78
CA GLY A 168 -19.61 18.81 16.44
C GLY A 168 -19.83 17.31 16.23
N VAL A 169 -21.07 16.83 16.39
CA VAL A 169 -21.45 15.44 16.08
C VAL A 169 -21.18 15.13 14.60
N GLY A 170 -21.66 16.00 13.69
CA GLY A 170 -21.47 15.82 12.25
C GLY A 170 -19.99 15.76 11.85
N ALA A 171 -19.14 16.61 12.42
CA ALA A 171 -17.70 16.60 12.20
C ALA A 171 -17.05 15.30 12.66
N ALA A 172 -17.40 14.78 13.84
CA ALA A 172 -16.87 13.51 14.35
C ALA A 172 -17.31 12.29 13.51
N TYR A 173 -18.53 12.30 12.97
CA TYR A 173 -18.97 11.29 12.01
C TYR A 173 -18.30 11.45 10.65
N LEU A 174 -17.98 12.68 10.20
CA LEU A 174 -17.27 12.90 8.94
C LEU A 174 -15.84 12.34 8.98
N VAL A 175 -15.14 12.43 10.13
CA VAL A 175 -13.85 11.74 10.34
C VAL A 175 -13.93 10.23 10.04
N ARG A 176 -15.11 9.61 10.20
CA ARG A 176 -15.32 8.18 9.93
C ARG A 176 -15.18 7.78 8.46
N HIS A 177 -15.26 8.73 7.53
CA HIS A 177 -15.01 8.50 6.11
C HIS A 177 -13.53 8.18 5.83
N TRP A 178 -12.60 8.85 6.53
CA TRP A 178 -11.15 8.63 6.39
C TRP A 178 -10.54 7.75 7.48
N TRP A 179 -11.26 7.55 8.59
CA TRP A 179 -10.86 6.66 9.69
C TRP A 179 -12.02 5.74 10.11
N PRO A 180 -12.15 4.57 9.46
CA PRO A 180 -13.13 3.55 9.82
C PRO A 180 -12.97 3.14 11.29
N VAL A 181 -14.10 3.02 12.00
CA VAL A 181 -14.11 2.42 13.34
C VAL A 181 -14.32 0.93 13.17
N VAL A 182 -13.23 0.15 13.17
CA VAL A 182 -13.31 -1.31 13.31
C VAL A 182 -13.62 -1.59 14.77
N LYS A 183 -14.83 -2.08 15.06
CA LYS A 183 -15.09 -2.68 16.38
C LYS A 183 -14.35 -4.01 16.41
N PRO A 184 -13.49 -4.28 17.41
CA PRO A 184 -13.09 -5.66 17.69
C PRO A 184 -14.37 -6.40 18.06
N THR A 185 -14.80 -7.25 17.15
CA THR A 185 -15.87 -8.21 17.37
C THR A 185 -15.15 -9.52 17.14
N ALA A 186 -14.94 -10.32 18.19
CA ALA A 186 -14.32 -11.63 18.05
C ALA A 186 -15.04 -12.38 16.94
N ALA A 187 -14.30 -13.06 16.06
CA ALA A 187 -14.91 -13.85 15.01
C ALA A 187 -15.68 -14.97 15.69
N HIS A 188 -17.00 -15.02 15.48
CA HIS A 188 -17.80 -16.16 15.92
C HIS A 188 -17.40 -17.37 15.08
N THR A 189 -16.46 -18.17 15.58
CA THR A 189 -16.17 -19.51 15.07
C THR A 189 -17.41 -20.36 15.26
N ALA A 190 -17.90 -20.98 14.18
CA ALA A 190 -19.17 -21.72 14.20
C ALA A 190 -19.09 -23.06 14.98
N HIS A 191 -17.88 -23.48 15.36
CA HIS A 191 -17.57 -24.79 15.90
C HIS A 191 -16.61 -24.67 17.09
N SER A 192 -17.13 -24.91 18.30
CA SER A 192 -16.34 -25.09 19.52
C SER A 192 -15.84 -26.52 19.61
N ALA A 193 -14.56 -26.72 19.90
CA ALA A 193 -13.96 -28.03 20.14
C ALA A 193 -13.70 -28.23 21.63
N ALA A 194 -13.97 -29.43 22.15
CA ALA A 194 -13.45 -29.86 23.44
C ALA A 194 -12.08 -30.53 23.20
N VAL A 195 -11.08 -30.12 23.97
CA VAL A 195 -9.69 -30.63 23.90
C VAL A 195 -9.33 -31.18 25.27
N GLU A 196 -8.36 -32.10 25.35
CA GLU A 196 -7.82 -32.57 26.63
C GLU A 196 -7.25 -31.38 27.44
N PRO A 197 -7.71 -31.14 28.68
CA PRO A 197 -7.21 -30.02 29.48
C PRO A 197 -5.77 -30.25 29.96
N LEU A 198 -4.91 -29.24 29.81
CA LEU A 198 -3.49 -29.30 30.21
C LEU A 198 -3.16 -28.20 31.26
N PRO A 199 -3.77 -28.23 32.46
CA PRO A 199 -3.70 -27.11 33.41
C PRO A 199 -2.29 -26.73 33.89
N ALA A 200 -1.35 -27.68 33.94
CA ALA A 200 0.06 -27.42 34.26
C ALA A 200 0.99 -27.36 33.04
N GLY A 201 0.45 -27.54 31.82
CA GLY A 201 1.22 -27.64 30.58
C GLY A 201 1.94 -28.96 30.35
N GLU A 202 1.60 -30.03 31.06
CA GLU A 202 2.24 -31.35 30.88
C GLU A 202 2.04 -31.87 29.45
N GLY A 203 3.12 -32.03 28.68
CA GLY A 203 3.07 -32.40 27.26
C GLY A 203 2.72 -31.26 26.31
N LEU A 204 2.73 -30.00 26.77
CA LEU A 204 2.65 -28.81 25.93
C LEU A 204 4.07 -28.40 25.50
N LEU A 205 4.35 -28.42 24.18
CA LEU A 205 5.60 -27.91 23.60
C LEU A 205 5.37 -26.50 23.06
N VAL A 206 5.93 -25.47 23.70
CA VAL A 206 5.74 -24.06 23.35
C VAL A 206 6.95 -23.52 22.59
N LEU A 207 6.73 -23.04 21.37
CA LEU A 207 7.74 -22.29 20.64
C LEU A 207 7.60 -20.78 20.88
N VAL A 208 8.62 -20.17 21.48
CA VAL A 208 8.73 -18.73 21.70
C VAL A 208 9.67 -18.13 20.66
N ASN A 209 9.24 -17.12 19.90
CA ASN A 209 10.08 -16.45 18.92
C ASN A 209 10.26 -14.96 19.29
N PRO A 210 11.28 -14.61 20.11
CA PRO A 210 11.48 -13.25 20.59
C PRO A 210 11.79 -12.25 19.45
N ASN A 211 12.31 -12.73 18.32
CA ASN A 211 12.64 -11.89 17.16
C ASN A 211 11.42 -11.48 16.31
N SER A 212 10.21 -11.95 16.65
CA SER A 212 8.98 -11.67 15.88
C SER A 212 8.21 -10.40 16.29
N GLY A 213 8.73 -9.57 17.20
CA GLY A 213 7.99 -8.41 17.73
C GLY A 213 8.85 -7.33 18.41
N LEU A 214 8.18 -6.28 18.89
CA LEU A 214 8.75 -5.23 19.75
C LEU A 214 8.30 -5.39 21.22
N GLY A 215 8.12 -6.64 21.65
CA GLY A 215 7.71 -7.01 23.01
C GLY A 215 8.87 -7.61 23.79
N ASP A 216 8.71 -7.70 25.11
CA ASP A 216 9.62 -8.45 25.97
C ASP A 216 9.44 -9.96 25.76
N ASP A 217 10.45 -10.75 26.11
CA ASP A 217 10.42 -12.22 25.97
C ASP A 217 9.42 -12.83 26.98
N PRO A 218 8.37 -13.54 26.54
CA PRO A 218 7.35 -14.07 27.44
C PRO A 218 7.79 -15.35 28.18
N THR A 219 9.02 -15.84 28.00
CA THR A 219 9.46 -17.15 28.53
C THR A 219 9.24 -17.30 30.05
N ASP A 220 9.61 -16.31 30.86
CA ASP A 220 9.42 -16.34 32.32
C ASP A 220 7.92 -16.36 32.69
N GLU A 221 7.13 -15.53 32.00
CA GLU A 221 5.67 -15.44 32.14
C GLU A 221 4.93 -16.73 31.73
N LEU A 222 5.55 -17.53 30.86
CA LEU A 222 5.03 -18.82 30.42
C LEU A 222 5.42 -19.95 31.37
N ALA A 223 6.63 -19.89 31.96
CA ALA A 223 7.07 -20.83 32.98
C ALA A 223 6.23 -20.75 34.27
N GLU A 224 5.73 -19.56 34.64
CA GLU A 224 4.79 -19.40 35.75
C GLU A 224 3.42 -20.03 35.46
N ARG A 225 2.91 -19.89 34.23
CA ARG A 225 1.57 -20.35 33.82
C ARG A 225 1.51 -21.83 33.49
N TRP A 226 2.58 -22.39 32.92
CA TRP A 226 2.69 -23.78 32.52
C TRP A 226 4.02 -24.39 33.01
N PRO A 227 4.15 -24.71 34.31
CA PRO A 227 5.41 -25.18 34.91
C PRO A 227 5.93 -26.52 34.37
N MET A 228 5.10 -27.29 33.65
CA MET A 228 5.46 -28.57 33.02
C MET A 228 5.52 -28.49 31.48
N ALA A 229 5.36 -27.31 30.89
CA ALA A 229 5.55 -27.13 29.45
C ALA A 229 7.04 -27.16 29.07
N THR A 230 7.34 -27.74 27.92
CA THR A 230 8.66 -27.64 27.30
C THR A 230 8.69 -26.37 26.45
N VAL A 231 9.56 -25.41 26.77
CA VAL A 231 9.71 -24.16 26.02
C VAL A 231 10.95 -24.22 25.14
N ILE A 232 10.80 -23.94 23.85
CA ILE A 232 11.89 -23.92 22.86
C ILE A 232 11.95 -22.59 22.11
N ASN A 233 13.16 -22.21 21.73
CA ASN A 233 13.44 -21.00 20.95
C ASN A 233 13.98 -21.36 19.55
N PRO A 234 13.64 -20.61 18.49
CA PRO A 234 14.10 -20.90 17.14
C PRO A 234 15.60 -20.65 16.99
N THR A 235 16.33 -21.65 16.50
CA THR A 235 17.76 -21.52 16.19
C THR A 235 17.97 -20.66 14.94
N PRO A 236 18.83 -19.62 14.97
CA PRO A 236 19.12 -18.81 13.80
C PRO A 236 19.64 -19.64 12.61
N GLY A 237 19.08 -19.43 11.42
CA GLY A 237 19.51 -20.11 10.20
C GLY A 237 18.89 -21.49 9.94
N THR A 238 18.08 -22.04 10.85
CA THR A 238 17.36 -23.31 10.64
C THR A 238 15.93 -23.09 10.14
N ASN A 239 15.37 -24.03 9.38
CA ASN A 239 13.95 -24.02 9.03
C ASN A 239 13.11 -24.31 10.28
N LEU A 240 12.19 -23.41 10.59
CA LEU A 240 11.33 -23.47 11.77
C LEU A 240 10.38 -24.69 11.75
N ILE A 241 9.91 -25.08 10.57
CA ILE A 241 9.00 -26.24 10.41
C ILE A 241 9.78 -27.53 10.67
N ASP A 242 10.90 -27.74 9.98
CA ASP A 242 11.72 -28.95 10.10
C ASP A 242 12.23 -29.13 11.54
N SER A 243 12.78 -28.06 12.14
CA SER A 243 13.30 -28.09 13.52
C SER A 243 12.22 -28.41 14.55
N LEU A 244 11.00 -27.89 14.40
CA LEU A 244 9.90 -28.20 15.31
C LEU A 244 9.36 -29.61 15.08
N SER A 245 9.24 -30.04 13.82
CA SER A 245 8.82 -31.41 13.48
C SER A 245 9.79 -32.46 14.00
N ASP A 246 11.09 -32.18 14.03
CA ASP A 246 12.09 -33.08 14.60
C ASP A 246 12.07 -33.09 16.13
N GLU A 247 11.83 -31.94 16.79
CA GLU A 247 11.60 -31.88 18.25
C GLU A 247 10.37 -32.71 18.65
N VAL A 248 9.24 -32.56 17.94
CA VAL A 248 8.00 -33.33 18.20
C VAL A 248 8.21 -34.84 18.01
N LYS A 249 9.11 -35.27 17.12
CA LYS A 249 9.50 -36.69 16.99
C LYS A 249 10.43 -37.16 18.11
N ALA A 250 11.30 -36.27 18.60
CA ALA A 250 12.30 -36.56 19.63
C ALA A 250 11.71 -36.59 21.05
N THR A 251 10.71 -35.76 21.34
CA THR A 251 10.04 -35.69 22.65
C THR A 251 8.82 -36.61 22.70
N PRO A 252 8.87 -37.78 23.39
CA PRO A 252 7.68 -38.60 23.59
C PRO A 252 6.69 -37.91 24.54
N GLY A 253 5.39 -38.03 24.26
CA GLY A 253 4.32 -37.55 25.14
C GLY A 253 3.84 -36.11 24.89
N ILE A 254 4.21 -35.48 23.78
CA ILE A 254 3.61 -34.19 23.37
C ILE A 254 2.11 -34.39 23.08
N ARG A 255 1.27 -33.59 23.74
CA ARG A 255 -0.20 -33.55 23.62
C ARG A 255 -0.72 -32.30 22.94
N ALA A 256 0.04 -31.20 22.89
CA ALA A 256 -0.33 -29.97 22.21
C ALA A 256 0.92 -29.12 21.85
N LEU A 257 0.79 -28.26 20.84
CA LEU A 257 1.82 -27.29 20.46
C LEU A 257 1.39 -25.86 20.79
N GLY A 258 2.24 -25.11 21.49
CA GLY A 258 2.06 -23.69 21.77
C GLY A 258 2.93 -22.80 20.88
N VAL A 259 2.47 -21.58 20.61
CA VAL A 259 3.24 -20.57 19.87
C VAL A 259 3.10 -19.17 20.45
N ALA A 260 4.23 -18.55 20.77
CA ALA A 260 4.36 -17.14 21.14
C ALA A 260 5.21 -16.43 20.09
N GLY A 261 4.58 -15.77 19.12
CA GLY A 261 5.30 -15.13 18.01
C GLY A 261 4.39 -14.38 17.03
N GLY A 262 4.98 -13.88 15.94
CA GLY A 262 4.27 -13.19 14.87
C GLY A 262 3.62 -14.16 13.87
N ASP A 263 2.77 -13.62 12.98
CA ASP A 263 1.90 -14.41 12.09
C ASP A 263 2.63 -15.49 11.26
N GLY A 264 3.89 -15.25 10.84
CA GLY A 264 4.70 -16.24 10.13
C GLY A 264 5.16 -17.42 11.01
N THR A 265 5.51 -17.14 12.27
CA THR A 265 5.83 -18.16 13.28
C THR A 265 4.57 -18.98 13.61
N VAL A 266 3.44 -18.31 13.80
CA VAL A 266 2.14 -18.97 14.04
C VAL A 266 1.75 -19.88 12.87
N ALA A 267 1.92 -19.43 11.63
CA ALA A 267 1.65 -20.24 10.44
C ALA A 267 2.54 -21.51 10.34
N ALA A 268 3.82 -21.41 10.73
CA ALA A 268 4.74 -22.54 10.76
C ALA A 268 4.34 -23.56 11.85
N VAL A 269 4.10 -23.11 13.08
CA VAL A 269 3.66 -24.02 14.17
C VAL A 269 2.30 -24.64 13.87
N ALA A 270 1.37 -23.89 13.24
CA ALA A 270 0.08 -24.42 12.80
C ALA A 270 0.22 -25.52 11.71
N ALA A 271 1.21 -25.42 10.82
CA ALA A 271 1.49 -26.45 9.83
C ALA A 271 2.00 -27.75 10.47
N VAL A 272 2.90 -27.65 11.46
CA VAL A 272 3.38 -28.82 12.22
C VAL A 272 2.27 -29.41 13.10
N ALA A 273 1.48 -28.57 13.79
CA ALA A 273 0.32 -29.03 14.56
C ALA A 273 -0.67 -29.83 13.68
N ALA A 274 -0.89 -29.38 12.44
CA ALA A 274 -1.70 -30.10 11.46
C ALA A 274 -1.07 -31.43 11.01
N GLU A 275 0.24 -31.47 10.76
CA GLU A 275 0.95 -32.69 10.36
C GLU A 275 0.85 -33.79 11.44
N PHE A 276 1.07 -33.43 12.70
CA PHE A 276 1.03 -34.34 13.84
C PHE A 276 -0.36 -34.52 14.46
N GLN A 277 -1.40 -33.86 13.93
CA GLN A 277 -2.78 -33.85 14.46
C GLN A 277 -2.87 -33.41 15.94
N LEU A 278 -2.04 -32.44 16.33
CA LEU A 278 -1.99 -31.86 17.67
C LEU A 278 -2.82 -30.57 17.78
N PRO A 279 -3.49 -30.31 18.92
CA PRO A 279 -4.08 -29.01 19.23
C PRO A 279 -3.04 -27.88 19.22
N LEU A 280 -3.45 -26.70 18.73
CA LEU A 280 -2.63 -25.49 18.69
C LEU A 280 -3.07 -24.50 19.79
N VAL A 281 -2.13 -24.12 20.66
CA VAL A 281 -2.28 -23.09 21.69
C VAL A 281 -1.66 -21.79 21.19
N LEU A 282 -2.49 -20.75 21.00
CA LEU A 282 -2.01 -19.42 20.61
C LEU A 282 -1.72 -18.56 21.84
N ILE A 283 -0.49 -18.04 21.92
CA ILE A 283 -0.07 -17.11 22.98
C ILE A 283 0.11 -15.73 22.34
N PRO A 284 -0.68 -14.71 22.74
CA PRO A 284 -0.66 -13.38 22.09
C PRO A 284 0.54 -12.53 22.54
N ALA A 285 1.76 -12.91 22.13
CA ALA A 285 3.02 -12.23 22.45
C ALA A 285 3.51 -11.23 21.37
N GLY A 286 2.88 -11.18 20.20
CA GLY A 286 3.31 -10.35 19.06
C GLY A 286 2.72 -8.93 19.01
N THR A 287 3.21 -8.11 18.07
CA THR A 287 2.82 -6.69 17.92
C THR A 287 1.37 -6.49 17.43
N LEU A 288 0.79 -7.47 16.73
CA LEU A 288 -0.52 -7.36 16.07
C LEU A 288 -1.55 -8.40 16.52
N ASN A 289 -1.14 -9.65 16.77
CA ASN A 289 -1.95 -10.75 17.32
C ASN A 289 -3.34 -10.88 16.67
N HIS A 290 -3.44 -10.70 15.35
CA HIS A 290 -4.72 -10.65 14.67
C HIS A 290 -5.47 -11.98 14.77
N PHE A 291 -4.79 -13.10 14.48
CA PHE A 291 -5.39 -14.43 14.53
C PHE A 291 -5.86 -14.83 15.94
N ALA A 292 -5.03 -14.60 16.98
CA ALA A 292 -5.40 -14.86 18.37
C ALA A 292 -6.63 -14.04 18.80
N ARG A 293 -6.67 -12.75 18.47
CA ARG A 293 -7.83 -11.87 18.74
C ARG A 293 -9.08 -12.27 17.97
N ASP A 294 -8.92 -12.70 16.72
CA ASP A 294 -10.03 -13.15 15.89
C ASP A 294 -10.70 -14.39 16.52
N ILE A 295 -9.94 -15.31 17.12
CA ILE A 295 -10.49 -16.46 17.88
C ILE A 295 -10.84 -16.17 19.34
N GLY A 296 -10.73 -14.91 19.80
CA GLY A 296 -11.11 -14.49 21.16
C GLY A 296 -10.05 -14.69 22.26
N VAL A 297 -8.79 -14.96 21.91
CA VAL A 297 -7.65 -15.00 22.85
C VAL A 297 -6.95 -13.64 22.83
N GLU A 298 -7.23 -12.79 23.82
CA GLU A 298 -6.67 -11.43 23.88
C GLU A 298 -5.38 -11.34 24.72
N THR A 299 -5.21 -12.22 25.70
CA THR A 299 -4.10 -12.26 26.67
C THR A 299 -3.51 -13.66 26.85
N ALA A 300 -2.33 -13.77 27.48
CA ALA A 300 -1.75 -15.05 27.87
C ALA A 300 -2.60 -15.77 28.95
N ASP A 301 -3.33 -15.02 29.79
CA ASP A 301 -4.24 -15.57 30.78
C ASP A 301 -5.48 -16.22 30.14
N ASP A 302 -6.01 -15.62 29.06
CA ASP A 302 -7.09 -16.23 28.27
C ASP A 302 -6.65 -17.57 27.66
N ALA A 303 -5.41 -17.63 27.16
CA ALA A 303 -4.80 -18.85 26.63
C ALA A 303 -4.61 -19.91 27.73
N ALA A 304 -4.04 -19.53 28.88
CA ALA A 304 -3.86 -20.41 30.03
C ALA A 304 -5.20 -20.96 30.54
N ALA A 305 -6.23 -20.12 30.69
CA ALA A 305 -7.56 -20.54 31.09
C ALA A 305 -8.23 -21.45 30.04
N ALA A 306 -8.06 -21.18 28.74
CA ALA A 306 -8.58 -22.03 27.68
C ALA A 306 -7.93 -23.43 27.69
N VAL A 307 -6.62 -23.50 27.90
CA VAL A 307 -5.86 -24.76 28.01
C VAL A 307 -6.20 -25.53 29.29
N ALA A 308 -6.36 -24.84 30.43
CA ALA A 308 -6.73 -25.44 31.71
C ALA A 308 -8.17 -25.99 31.73
N ASP A 309 -9.08 -25.39 30.95
CA ASP A 309 -10.48 -25.83 30.83
C ASP A 309 -10.73 -26.78 29.64
N GLY A 310 -9.74 -27.04 28.78
CA GLY A 310 -9.92 -27.83 27.55
C GLY A 310 -10.79 -27.16 26.48
N ARG A 311 -10.86 -25.82 26.47
CA ARG A 311 -11.69 -25.02 25.56
C ARG A 311 -10.96 -24.69 24.26
N GLY A 312 -11.35 -25.32 23.15
CA GLY A 312 -10.83 -25.06 21.81
C GLY A 312 -11.89 -24.54 20.82
N VAL A 313 -11.41 -24.19 19.62
CA VAL A 313 -12.24 -23.86 18.45
C VAL A 313 -11.70 -24.61 17.24
N GLU A 314 -12.58 -25.07 16.34
CA GLU A 314 -12.15 -25.65 15.07
C GLU A 314 -11.78 -24.54 14.07
N ILE A 315 -10.72 -24.74 13.29
CA ILE A 315 -10.21 -23.78 12.32
C ILE A 315 -9.88 -24.51 11.01
N ASP A 316 -10.49 -24.07 9.91
CA ASP A 316 -10.26 -24.64 8.58
C ASP A 316 -8.86 -24.29 8.05
N LEU A 317 -8.00 -25.31 7.91
CA LEU A 317 -6.66 -25.16 7.34
C LEU A 317 -6.71 -25.11 5.80
N ALA A 318 -6.28 -23.99 5.22
CA ALA A 318 -6.18 -23.83 3.76
C ALA A 318 -4.72 -23.90 3.28
N GLY A 319 -4.33 -25.01 2.67
CA GLY A 319 -3.09 -25.12 1.91
C GLY A 319 -3.21 -24.41 0.56
N VAL A 320 -2.19 -23.66 0.16
CA VAL A 320 -2.09 -23.04 -1.17
C VAL A 320 -0.89 -23.65 -1.89
N GLU A 321 -1.15 -24.67 -2.71
CA GLU A 321 -0.14 -25.21 -3.62
C GLU A 321 0.00 -24.29 -4.83
N ILE A 322 1.15 -23.63 -4.96
CA ILE A 322 1.49 -22.81 -6.12
C ILE A 322 2.03 -23.75 -7.20
N ILE A 323 1.14 -24.24 -8.06
CA ILE A 323 1.53 -25.07 -9.22
C ILE A 323 2.04 -24.13 -10.32
N ASP A 324 3.36 -24.04 -10.45
CA ASP A 324 3.98 -23.35 -11.58
C ASP A 324 3.58 -24.01 -12.90
N ARG A 325 3.23 -23.20 -13.90
CA ARG A 325 2.70 -23.66 -15.19
C ARG A 325 3.76 -24.27 -16.13
N TRP A 326 5.00 -24.36 -15.66
CA TRP A 326 6.11 -25.00 -16.35
C TRP A 326 6.39 -26.33 -15.65
N GLY A 327 6.28 -27.44 -16.40
CA GLY A 327 6.49 -28.79 -15.86
C GLY A 327 7.91 -29.01 -15.33
N PRO A 328 8.17 -30.14 -14.65
CA PRO A 328 9.45 -30.39 -13.98
C PRO A 328 10.61 -30.31 -14.98
N SER A 329 11.44 -29.28 -14.83
CA SER A 329 12.64 -29.07 -15.64
C SER A 329 13.63 -30.21 -15.40
N GLY A 330 13.99 -30.92 -16.46
CA GLY A 330 14.73 -32.17 -16.37
C GLY A 330 16.17 -32.02 -15.84
N THR A 331 16.49 -32.83 -14.84
CA THR A 331 17.80 -33.48 -14.62
C THR A 331 19.06 -32.63 -14.80
N ALA A 332 19.50 -31.99 -13.72
CA ALA A 332 20.90 -31.98 -13.31
C ALA A 332 20.98 -32.52 -11.88
N GLY A 333 21.97 -33.36 -11.57
CA GLY A 333 21.93 -34.20 -10.37
C GLY A 333 22.26 -33.48 -9.07
N SER A 334 21.25 -33.25 -8.23
CA SER A 334 21.39 -33.21 -6.77
C SER A 334 20.27 -34.04 -6.14
N SER A 335 20.63 -34.94 -5.23
CA SER A 335 19.68 -35.78 -4.52
C SER A 335 18.99 -34.97 -3.42
N THR A 336 17.85 -34.35 -3.76
CA THR A 336 16.96 -33.71 -2.78
C THR A 336 15.52 -33.96 -3.24
N PRO A 337 14.65 -34.58 -2.42
CA PRO A 337 13.25 -34.75 -2.79
C PRO A 337 12.57 -33.36 -2.91
N PRO A 338 11.51 -33.23 -3.74
CA PRO A 338 10.83 -31.95 -3.92
C PRO A 338 10.22 -31.48 -2.61
N ALA A 339 10.59 -30.28 -2.17
CA ALA A 339 10.07 -29.68 -0.95
C ALA A 339 8.59 -29.31 -1.10
N SER A 340 7.71 -30.18 -0.63
CA SER A 340 6.28 -29.90 -0.44
C SER A 340 6.08 -28.97 0.76
N ALA A 341 6.50 -27.70 0.62
CA ALA A 341 6.49 -26.71 1.70
C ALA A 341 6.11 -25.30 1.20
N ALA A 342 5.02 -25.19 0.44
CA ALA A 342 4.35 -23.91 0.27
C ALA A 342 3.73 -23.50 1.63
N THR A 343 4.33 -22.53 2.30
CA THR A 343 3.84 -22.06 3.61
C THR A 343 2.43 -21.48 3.48
N PRO A 344 1.44 -21.96 4.25
CA PRO A 344 0.07 -21.45 4.17
C PRO A 344 0.04 -20.02 4.73
N ARG A 345 -0.12 -19.04 3.84
CA ARG A 345 -0.19 -17.62 4.23
C ARG A 345 -1.59 -17.28 4.72
N TRP A 346 -1.78 -17.38 6.03
CA TRP A 346 -3.03 -17.06 6.73
C TRP A 346 -3.40 -15.57 6.62
N SER A 347 -4.08 -15.22 5.54
CA SER A 347 -4.77 -13.94 5.41
C SER A 347 -6.22 -14.09 5.88
N GLY A 348 -6.58 -13.43 6.97
CA GLY A 348 -7.92 -13.50 7.56
C GLY A 348 -8.98 -13.02 6.56
N CYS A 349 -9.69 -13.97 5.93
CA CYS A 349 -10.73 -13.69 4.95
C CYS A 349 -12.08 -13.37 5.63
N GLY A 350 -12.05 -12.43 6.57
CA GLY A 350 -13.20 -11.97 7.36
C GLY A 350 -14.18 -11.12 6.56
N ARG A 351 -14.77 -11.65 5.47
CA ARG A 351 -15.91 -11.03 4.76
C ARG A 351 -16.98 -12.03 4.38
N SER A 352 -18.04 -12.05 5.19
CA SER A 352 -19.41 -12.53 4.91
C SER A 352 -19.63 -13.36 3.62
N TRP A 353 -19.55 -14.69 3.73
CA TRP A 353 -20.21 -15.59 2.77
C TRP A 353 -21.72 -15.54 2.99
N SER A 354 -22.36 -14.47 2.51
CA SER A 354 -23.82 -14.42 2.46
C SER A 354 -24.32 -15.48 1.49
N ARG A 355 -25.05 -16.49 2.00
CA ARG A 355 -25.75 -17.48 1.17
C ARG A 355 -26.75 -16.77 0.24
N ARG A 356 -26.31 -16.42 -0.98
CA ARG A 356 -27.18 -15.89 -2.03
C ARG A 356 -27.37 -16.93 -3.14
N ALA A 357 -27.99 -18.04 -2.77
CA ALA A 357 -28.57 -18.98 -3.72
C ALA A 357 -30.00 -18.50 -4.05
N GLY A 358 -30.18 -17.87 -5.21
CA GLY A 358 -31.47 -17.39 -5.73
C GLY A 358 -31.41 -17.31 -7.26
N PRO A 359 -32.51 -17.56 -8.02
CA PRO A 359 -32.37 -18.32 -9.26
C PRO A 359 -32.46 -17.50 -10.57
N SER A 360 -31.34 -16.97 -11.05
CA SER A 360 -31.11 -16.62 -12.47
C SER A 360 -29.63 -16.38 -12.74
N GLY A 361 -29.09 -16.86 -13.88
CA GLY A 361 -27.65 -16.89 -14.19
C GLY A 361 -26.99 -15.52 -14.49
N PRO A 362 -25.73 -15.49 -14.98
CA PRO A 362 -25.13 -16.46 -15.90
C PRO A 362 -24.17 -17.47 -15.26
N ARG A 363 -23.89 -18.56 -16.00
CA ARG A 363 -23.00 -19.65 -15.58
C ARG A 363 -21.54 -19.31 -15.93
N VAL A 364 -20.65 -19.29 -14.94
CA VAL A 364 -19.21 -19.40 -15.20
C VAL A 364 -18.92 -20.82 -15.69
N ARG A 365 -18.49 -20.95 -16.96
CA ARG A 365 -17.86 -22.18 -17.46
C ARG A 365 -16.40 -22.17 -17.04
N TRP A 366 -16.01 -23.10 -16.19
CA TRP A 366 -14.59 -23.39 -15.96
C TRP A 366 -14.01 -24.09 -17.20
N PRO A 367 -12.84 -23.66 -17.73
CA PRO A 367 -12.10 -24.47 -18.68
C PRO A 367 -11.61 -25.74 -17.99
N CYS A 368 -11.71 -26.88 -18.68
CA CYS A 368 -11.43 -28.20 -18.12
C CYS A 368 -9.95 -28.35 -17.73
N GLY A 369 -9.65 -28.65 -16.46
CA GLY A 369 -8.27 -28.92 -16.04
C GLY A 369 -8.09 -29.20 -14.54
N ALA A 370 -8.74 -28.44 -13.67
CA ALA A 370 -8.59 -28.61 -12.22
C ALA A 370 -9.37 -29.84 -11.70
N ARG A 371 -8.65 -30.83 -11.17
CA ARG A 371 -9.23 -31.89 -10.33
C ARG A 371 -8.91 -31.58 -8.87
N CYS A 372 -9.90 -31.16 -8.09
CA CYS A 372 -9.76 -31.16 -6.63
C CYS A 372 -9.80 -32.62 -6.16
N ALA A 373 -8.66 -33.15 -5.73
CA ALA A 373 -8.62 -34.42 -5.02
C ALA A 373 -8.76 -34.13 -3.51
N VAL A 374 -9.88 -34.54 -2.92
CA VAL A 374 -10.01 -34.62 -1.46
C VAL A 374 -9.66 -36.06 -1.07
N PRO A 375 -8.58 -36.29 -0.30
CA PRO A 375 -8.30 -37.62 0.22
C PRO A 375 -9.32 -37.96 1.31
N SER A 376 -10.25 -38.86 1.04
CA SER A 376 -11.00 -39.55 2.08
C SER A 376 -10.61 -41.02 2.14
N ARG A 377 -10.18 -41.47 3.33
CA ARG A 377 -10.27 -42.86 3.76
C ARG A 377 -11.33 -42.85 4.85
N SER A 378 -12.43 -43.60 4.76
CA SER A 378 -12.56 -44.95 4.22
C SER A 378 -13.94 -45.22 3.60
N GLY A 379 -14.03 -46.26 2.76
CA GLY A 379 -15.29 -46.96 2.48
C GLY A 379 -16.17 -46.37 1.37
N TRP A 380 -16.26 -47.08 0.25
CA TRP A 380 -17.26 -46.81 -0.80
C TRP A 380 -18.69 -47.01 -0.27
N ARG A 381 -19.57 -46.00 -0.40
CA ARG A 381 -21.01 -46.19 -0.58
C ARG A 381 -21.65 -45.01 -1.30
N TRP A 382 -22.29 -45.28 -2.43
CA TRP A 382 -23.31 -44.40 -3.00
C TRP A 382 -24.64 -44.66 -2.30
N THR A 383 -25.27 -43.63 -1.71
CA THR A 383 -26.68 -43.69 -1.33
C THR A 383 -27.33 -42.32 -1.53
N ALA A 384 -28.42 -42.30 -2.31
CA ALA A 384 -29.28 -41.14 -2.46
C ALA A 384 -30.61 -41.39 -1.73
N SER A 385 -31.04 -40.42 -0.92
CA SER A 385 -32.40 -40.25 -0.39
C SER A 385 -32.54 -38.76 -0.01
N ARG A 386 -33.54 -37.98 -0.44
CA ARG A 386 -35.00 -38.07 -0.19
C ARG A 386 -35.27 -38.26 1.31
N THR A 387 -36.02 -37.43 2.03
CA THR A 387 -37.06 -36.42 1.70
C THR A 387 -37.24 -35.52 2.96
N TRP A 388 -38.09 -34.48 3.10
CA TRP A 388 -39.42 -34.17 2.55
C TRP A 388 -39.75 -32.66 2.75
N CYS A 389 -40.71 -32.12 2.01
CA CYS A 389 -41.31 -30.79 2.27
C CYS A 389 -42.78 -30.97 2.70
N GLY A 390 -43.35 -30.03 3.46
CA GLY A 390 -44.76 -30.05 3.88
C GLY A 390 -45.50 -28.72 3.63
N GLY A 391 -46.76 -28.80 3.17
CA GLY A 391 -47.75 -27.70 3.04
C GLY A 391 -47.57 -26.80 1.80
N CYS A 392 -48.35 -26.92 0.70
CA CYS A 392 -49.75 -26.46 0.51
C CYS A 392 -49.93 -24.92 0.58
N SER A 393 -50.63 -24.22 -0.32
CA SER A 393 -51.74 -24.62 -1.23
C SER A 393 -51.93 -23.75 -2.49
N TRP A 394 -52.41 -24.41 -3.57
CA TRP A 394 -53.36 -23.99 -4.64
C TRP A 394 -53.56 -22.51 -5.10
N ALA A 395 -53.34 -22.27 -6.40
CA ALA A 395 -54.35 -21.68 -7.33
C ALA A 395 -53.95 -21.83 -8.82
N THR A 396 -54.94 -21.88 -9.73
CA THR A 396 -54.84 -22.24 -11.16
C THR A 396 -54.75 -21.06 -12.15
N ALA A 397 -54.07 -21.23 -13.30
CA ALA A 397 -54.70 -21.24 -14.66
C ALA A 397 -53.69 -21.05 -15.85
N SER A 398 -53.91 -21.82 -16.94
CA SER A 398 -53.61 -21.58 -18.39
C SER A 398 -52.54 -20.55 -18.87
N THR A 399 -51.74 -20.78 -19.92
CA THR A 399 -52.09 -21.39 -21.23
C THR A 399 -50.87 -21.93 -22.02
N THR A 400 -51.14 -22.72 -23.06
CA THR A 400 -50.22 -23.45 -23.96
C THR A 400 -49.43 -22.61 -24.98
N ARG A 401 -48.20 -23.04 -25.37
CA ARG A 401 -47.91 -23.62 -26.72
C ARG A 401 -46.44 -24.02 -27.02
N ARG A 402 -46.34 -25.16 -27.74
CA ARG A 402 -45.37 -25.63 -28.76
C ARG A 402 -43.86 -25.80 -28.47
N ALA A 403 -43.54 -27.10 -28.41
CA ALA A 403 -42.28 -27.79 -28.65
C ALA A 403 -41.49 -27.48 -29.95
N SER A 404 -40.18 -27.75 -29.87
CA SER A 404 -39.39 -28.45 -30.91
C SER A 404 -38.18 -29.15 -30.28
N ARG A 405 -37.87 -30.39 -30.70
CA ARG A 405 -36.72 -31.22 -30.24
C ARG A 405 -35.65 -31.35 -31.36
N PRO A 406 -34.40 -31.78 -31.07
CA PRO A 406 -33.26 -31.65 -31.99
C PRO A 406 -32.85 -32.97 -32.69
N PRO A 407 -31.90 -32.93 -33.65
CA PRO A 407 -30.92 -34.00 -33.93
C PRO A 407 -29.62 -33.74 -33.12
N ALA A 408 -28.99 -34.70 -32.44
CA ALA A 408 -28.53 -36.05 -32.82
C ALA A 408 -27.21 -36.05 -33.62
N ALA A 409 -26.19 -36.72 -33.07
CA ALA A 409 -24.80 -36.74 -33.54
C ALA A 409 -24.46 -37.96 -34.42
N ARG A 410 -23.28 -37.96 -35.06
CA ARG A 410 -22.49 -39.18 -35.42
C ARG A 410 -20.99 -38.83 -35.62
N PRO A 411 -20.07 -39.82 -35.59
CA PRO A 411 -18.68 -39.65 -35.15
C PRO A 411 -17.63 -39.70 -36.27
N TRP A 412 -16.36 -39.53 -35.91
CA TRP A 412 -15.20 -39.91 -36.73
C TRP A 412 -14.22 -40.84 -35.97
N THR A 413 -13.72 -41.83 -36.69
CA THR A 413 -12.79 -42.89 -36.26
C THR A 413 -11.32 -42.54 -36.56
N PRO A 414 -10.34 -43.20 -35.90
CA PRO A 414 -8.91 -42.92 -36.09
C PRO A 414 -8.33 -43.62 -37.33
N VAL A 415 -7.18 -43.14 -37.80
CA VAL A 415 -6.34 -43.81 -38.80
C VAL A 415 -4.89 -43.89 -38.29
N CYS A 416 -4.31 -45.09 -38.33
CA CYS A 416 -2.89 -45.33 -38.10
C CYS A 416 -2.09 -45.24 -39.41
N SER A 417 -0.81 -44.85 -39.31
CA SER A 417 0.21 -45.23 -40.29
C SER A 417 1.59 -45.31 -39.64
N THR A 418 2.22 -46.48 -39.73
CA THR A 418 3.54 -46.86 -39.20
C THR A 418 4.66 -46.67 -40.23
N PHE A 419 5.88 -46.33 -39.78
CA PHE A 419 7.22 -46.70 -40.31
C PHE A 419 8.24 -46.13 -39.28
N ALA A 420 9.11 -46.87 -38.56
CA ALA A 420 10.33 -47.61 -38.98
C ALA A 420 11.23 -46.77 -39.91
N THR A 421 12.53 -46.52 -39.73
CA THR A 421 13.60 -46.94 -38.76
C THR A 421 14.73 -45.87 -38.85
N CYS A 422 15.86 -45.80 -38.12
CA CYS A 422 16.60 -46.71 -37.22
C CYS A 422 17.46 -45.90 -36.20
N ALA A 423 18.45 -46.54 -35.55
CA ALA A 423 19.55 -45.89 -34.79
C ALA A 423 20.91 -46.02 -35.53
N PRO A 424 21.99 -45.36 -35.06
CA PRO A 424 22.97 -46.16 -34.30
C PRO A 424 23.60 -45.45 -33.07
N THR A 425 24.11 -46.27 -32.15
CA THR A 425 24.86 -45.91 -30.94
C THR A 425 26.38 -46.06 -31.12
N CYS A 426 27.19 -45.22 -30.45
CA CYS A 426 28.44 -45.57 -29.73
C CYS A 426 29.04 -44.29 -29.09
N ARG A 427 29.15 -44.19 -27.76
CA ARG A 427 30.25 -44.62 -26.86
C ARG A 427 31.55 -43.79 -26.96
N SER A 428 31.90 -43.14 -25.84
CA SER A 428 33.20 -42.51 -25.56
C SER A 428 34.34 -43.53 -25.45
N PRO A 429 35.60 -43.07 -25.47
CA PRO A 429 36.36 -43.05 -24.21
C PRO A 429 37.30 -41.84 -24.01
N VAL A 430 37.78 -41.66 -22.77
CA VAL A 430 38.88 -40.75 -22.36
C VAL A 430 39.85 -41.58 -21.49
N PRO A 431 41.18 -41.41 -21.61
CA PRO A 431 41.98 -41.15 -20.40
C PRO A 431 43.28 -40.30 -20.58
N GLY A 432 43.58 -39.43 -19.59
CA GLY A 432 44.93 -38.92 -19.25
C GLY A 432 45.62 -37.89 -20.19
N SER A 433 46.60 -37.09 -19.76
CA SER A 433 47.13 -36.76 -18.41
C SER A 433 48.08 -35.53 -18.44
N SER A 434 48.37 -34.94 -17.26
CA SER A 434 49.63 -34.24 -16.86
C SER A 434 50.17 -32.98 -17.60
N TRP A 435 49.89 -31.79 -17.03
CA TRP A 435 50.76 -30.69 -16.51
C TRP A 435 52.03 -30.14 -17.30
N PRO A 436 52.50 -28.88 -17.00
CA PRO A 436 53.30 -27.98 -17.88
C PRO A 436 54.82 -27.90 -17.43
N PRO A 437 55.75 -26.94 -17.80
CA PRO A 437 55.61 -25.52 -18.18
C PRO A 437 56.51 -24.92 -19.32
N SER A 438 56.35 -23.60 -19.53
CA SER A 438 57.16 -22.57 -20.25
C SER A 438 58.71 -22.73 -20.20
N PRO A 439 59.55 -22.11 -21.09
CA PRO A 439 59.42 -20.70 -21.53
C PRO A 439 60.04 -20.20 -22.88
N ALA A 440 59.79 -18.89 -23.14
CA ALA A 440 60.68 -17.87 -23.74
C ALA A 440 61.12 -17.85 -25.23
N ARG A 441 60.74 -16.74 -25.90
CA ARG A 441 61.53 -15.82 -26.81
C ARG A 441 62.18 -16.44 -28.07
N TRP A 442 62.16 -15.78 -29.23
CA TRP A 442 62.90 -14.54 -29.55
C TRP A 442 62.29 -13.81 -30.79
N ALA A 443 62.38 -12.48 -30.80
CA ALA A 443 62.29 -11.65 -32.03
C ALA A 443 63.70 -11.42 -32.61
N PRO A 444 63.84 -10.83 -33.81
CA PRO A 444 64.26 -9.41 -33.87
C PRO A 444 63.67 -8.63 -35.09
N ALA A 445 63.39 -7.30 -34.99
CA ALA A 445 64.25 -6.16 -35.43
C ALA A 445 63.73 -5.50 -36.74
N THR A 446 64.05 -4.25 -37.15
CA THR A 446 64.44 -2.95 -36.51
C THR A 446 64.42 -1.85 -37.59
N CYS A 447 64.42 -0.53 -37.36
CA CYS A 447 63.87 0.38 -36.33
C CYS A 447 64.33 1.82 -36.69
N THR A 448 63.45 2.83 -36.74
CA THR A 448 63.88 4.25 -36.75
C THR A 448 62.89 5.14 -35.98
N ALA A 449 63.43 6.14 -35.30
CA ALA A 449 62.72 7.00 -34.35
C ALA A 449 62.91 8.48 -34.71
N ASN A 450 62.00 9.35 -34.25
CA ASN A 450 62.38 10.46 -33.36
C ASN A 450 61.17 11.18 -32.74
N SER A 451 61.45 11.87 -31.64
CA SER A 451 60.53 12.65 -30.82
C SER A 451 60.40 14.10 -31.30
N THR A 452 59.32 14.80 -30.89
CA THR A 452 59.38 16.14 -30.24
C THR A 452 58.00 16.68 -29.84
N SER A 453 57.89 17.11 -28.58
CA SER A 453 57.08 18.28 -28.16
C SER A 453 58.01 19.53 -28.22
N PRO A 454 57.59 20.83 -28.15
CA PRO A 454 56.83 21.36 -27.01
C PRO A 454 55.94 22.65 -27.19
N ASN A 455 55.10 22.89 -26.18
CA ASN A 455 54.74 24.15 -25.48
C ASN A 455 54.33 25.48 -26.18
N TRP A 456 53.13 25.94 -25.77
CA TRP A 456 52.76 27.28 -25.25
C TRP A 456 53.20 28.60 -25.95
N THR A 457 52.21 29.45 -26.30
CA THR A 457 52.15 30.88 -25.88
C THR A 457 50.77 31.51 -26.15
N SER A 458 50.48 32.66 -25.51
CA SER A 458 49.16 33.31 -25.42
C SER A 458 49.21 34.83 -25.59
N THR A 459 48.30 35.43 -26.39
CA THR A 459 47.90 36.86 -26.40
C THR A 459 46.64 36.99 -27.28
N CYS A 460 45.51 37.61 -26.89
CA CYS A 460 45.22 39.06 -26.70
C CYS A 460 45.34 39.91 -27.99
N SER A 461 44.48 40.90 -28.31
CA SER A 461 43.15 41.34 -27.83
C SER A 461 42.65 42.53 -28.71
N THR A 462 41.42 43.05 -28.46
CA THR A 462 40.80 44.27 -29.07
C THR A 462 40.42 44.17 -30.57
N GLY A 463 39.36 44.82 -31.10
CA GLY A 463 38.25 45.65 -30.59
C GLY A 463 37.20 45.81 -31.72
N THR A 464 36.05 46.49 -31.66
CA THR A 464 35.35 47.31 -30.64
C THR A 464 33.89 47.50 -31.07
N GLY A 465 32.95 47.56 -30.11
CA GLY A 465 31.84 48.54 -30.13
C GLY A 465 30.47 48.09 -30.65
N GLY A 466 29.44 48.20 -29.81
CA GLY A 466 28.03 48.05 -30.23
C GLY A 466 27.07 47.59 -29.12
N SER A 467 26.74 48.46 -28.16
CA SER A 467 25.72 48.18 -27.14
C SER A 467 24.28 48.18 -27.69
N PRO A 468 23.31 47.50 -27.05
CA PRO A 468 21.99 47.24 -27.62
C PRO A 468 20.91 48.29 -27.26
N PRO A 469 19.80 48.36 -28.01
CA PRO A 469 18.55 48.92 -27.53
C PRO A 469 17.62 47.85 -26.94
N THR A 470 16.77 48.26 -26.00
CA THR A 470 15.91 47.42 -25.18
C THR A 470 14.43 47.40 -25.64
N ALA A 471 13.71 46.35 -25.21
CA ALA A 471 12.24 46.25 -25.14
C ALA A 471 11.47 46.20 -26.50
N LYS A 472 10.34 45.49 -26.66
CA LYS A 472 9.13 45.50 -25.80
C LYS A 472 8.25 44.25 -25.99
N SER A 473 7.36 44.07 -25.02
CA SER A 473 6.17 43.20 -25.04
C SER A 473 5.17 43.51 -26.16
N GLY A 474 4.57 42.48 -26.78
CA GLY A 474 3.44 42.57 -27.71
C GLY A 474 2.84 41.18 -28.01
N PRO A 475 1.53 41.04 -28.29
CA PRO A 475 0.82 39.77 -28.09
C PRO A 475 0.71 38.84 -29.31
N TRP A 476 0.43 37.57 -29.03
CA TRP A 476 0.10 36.53 -30.01
C TRP A 476 -1.19 36.85 -30.79
N PRO A 477 -1.24 36.62 -32.11
CA PRO A 477 -2.47 36.82 -32.90
C PRO A 477 -3.48 35.70 -32.68
N THR A 478 -4.74 36.08 -32.44
CA THR A 478 -5.88 35.17 -32.35
C THR A 478 -6.30 34.67 -33.73
N GLY A 479 -5.98 33.41 -34.05
CA GLY A 479 -6.47 32.72 -35.26
C GLY A 479 -7.78 31.96 -34.98
N SER A 480 -8.91 32.47 -35.48
CA SER A 480 -10.20 31.78 -35.42
C SER A 480 -10.26 30.62 -36.42
N VAL A 481 -10.44 29.39 -35.95
CA VAL A 481 -10.75 28.24 -36.82
C VAL A 481 -12.25 27.94 -36.75
N SER A 482 -12.95 28.15 -37.86
CA SER A 482 -14.38 27.86 -37.96
C SER A 482 -14.66 26.36 -37.91
N ALA A 483 -15.76 25.99 -37.24
CA ALA A 483 -16.26 24.62 -37.26
C ALA A 483 -16.64 24.16 -38.68
N HIS A 484 -16.21 22.96 -39.06
CA HIS A 484 -16.80 22.22 -40.18
C HIS A 484 -17.27 20.86 -39.65
N ALA A 485 -18.56 20.79 -39.35
CA ALA A 485 -19.21 19.53 -39.02
C ALA A 485 -19.25 18.63 -40.28
N ARG A 486 -18.53 17.51 -40.24
CA ARG A 486 -18.73 16.40 -41.18
C ARG A 486 -19.21 15.19 -40.41
N GLY A 487 -20.36 14.65 -40.82
CA GLY A 487 -21.09 13.61 -40.09
C GLY A 487 -20.30 12.31 -40.02
N ARG A 488 -20.26 11.69 -38.83
CA ARG A 488 -19.72 10.33 -38.68
C ARG A 488 -20.76 9.32 -39.13
N SER A 489 -20.53 8.72 -40.30
CA SER A 489 -21.07 7.41 -40.63
C SER A 489 -20.59 6.40 -39.57
N ARG A 490 -21.49 5.56 -39.06
CA ARG A 490 -21.14 4.46 -38.16
C ARG A 490 -20.64 3.27 -38.99
N SER A 491 -19.34 3.21 -39.26
CA SER A 491 -18.67 2.00 -39.76
C SER A 491 -18.11 1.17 -38.60
N THR A 492 -18.54 -0.08 -38.51
CA THR A 492 -17.99 -1.08 -37.59
C THR A 492 -16.65 -1.62 -38.11
N GLY A 493 -15.59 -1.57 -37.29
CA GLY A 493 -14.40 -2.43 -37.45
C GLY A 493 -13.17 -1.81 -38.10
N SER A 494 -12.30 -1.21 -37.28
CA SER A 494 -10.84 -1.20 -37.48
C SER A 494 -10.17 -0.87 -36.14
N PHE A 495 -9.53 -1.85 -35.51
CA PHE A 495 -8.51 -1.61 -34.47
C PHE A 495 -7.16 -1.56 -35.18
N GLY A 496 -6.41 -0.47 -35.08
CA GLY A 496 -5.19 -0.37 -35.88
C GLY A 496 -4.44 0.96 -35.87
N ALA A 497 -4.27 1.58 -34.70
CA ALA A 497 -3.13 2.46 -34.48
C ALA A 497 -2.11 1.64 -33.65
N VAL A 498 -1.04 1.18 -34.30
CA VAL A 498 0.03 0.40 -33.66
C VAL A 498 0.91 1.40 -32.92
N ALA A 499 0.86 1.38 -31.60
CA ALA A 499 1.78 2.20 -30.81
C ALA A 499 3.21 1.68 -30.95
N THR A 500 4.18 2.59 -30.85
CA THR A 500 5.61 2.28 -30.88
C THR A 500 6.29 2.82 -29.63
N VAL A 501 7.41 2.21 -29.25
CA VAL A 501 8.29 2.77 -28.20
C VAL A 501 8.96 4.02 -28.74
N VAL A 502 8.83 5.14 -28.03
CA VAL A 502 9.45 6.43 -28.39
C VAL A 502 10.59 6.84 -27.45
N GLU A 503 10.63 6.29 -26.24
CA GLU A 503 11.68 6.56 -25.26
C GLU A 503 11.85 5.35 -24.33
N LEU A 504 13.10 4.99 -24.03
CA LEU A 504 13.45 3.98 -23.04
C LEU A 504 14.34 4.60 -21.98
N ASN A 505 14.02 4.36 -20.71
CA ASN A 505 14.78 4.89 -19.58
C ASN A 505 15.09 3.80 -18.56
N THR A 506 16.37 3.68 -18.21
CA THR A 506 16.82 2.97 -17.01
C THR A 506 17.10 3.98 -15.90
N TYR A 507 16.87 3.59 -14.65
CA TYR A 507 17.17 4.39 -13.46
C TYR A 507 18.06 3.55 -12.54
N PRO A 508 19.38 3.46 -12.81
CA PRO A 508 20.25 2.47 -12.17
C PRO A 508 20.22 2.50 -10.64
N ILE A 509 20.19 3.70 -10.06
CA ILE A 509 20.07 3.91 -8.63
C ILE A 509 18.64 4.33 -8.28
N LYS A 510 18.04 3.65 -7.30
CA LYS A 510 16.72 3.97 -6.74
C LYS A 510 16.66 5.44 -6.30
N GLY A 511 15.88 6.23 -7.04
CA GLY A 511 15.64 7.64 -6.73
C GLY A 511 16.62 8.63 -7.37
N CYS A 512 17.63 8.19 -8.11
CA CYS A 512 18.53 9.08 -8.86
C CYS A 512 17.99 9.40 -10.26
N ALA A 513 18.72 10.21 -11.04
CA ALA A 513 18.34 10.54 -12.42
C ALA A 513 18.16 9.30 -13.31
N GLY A 514 17.39 9.46 -14.39
CA GLY A 514 17.27 8.44 -15.43
C GLY A 514 18.38 8.57 -16.47
N VAL A 515 18.64 7.46 -17.17
CA VAL A 515 19.49 7.38 -18.35
C VAL A 515 18.60 6.90 -19.50
N SER A 516 18.45 7.73 -20.51
CA SER A 516 17.74 7.37 -21.74
C SER A 516 18.65 6.50 -22.61
N VAL A 517 18.09 5.43 -23.18
CA VAL A 517 18.84 4.44 -23.99
C VAL A 517 18.13 4.20 -25.33
N ALA A 518 18.88 3.88 -26.37
CA ALA A 518 18.30 3.54 -27.68
C ALA A 518 17.68 2.13 -27.67
N ASP A 519 18.27 1.21 -26.92
CA ASP A 519 17.76 -0.13 -26.68
C ASP A 519 18.22 -0.69 -25.33
N ALA A 520 17.58 -1.76 -24.89
CA ALA A 520 17.95 -2.46 -23.66
C ALA A 520 17.57 -3.95 -23.73
N VAL A 521 18.34 -4.78 -23.06
CA VAL A 521 17.96 -6.17 -22.73
C VAL A 521 17.14 -6.15 -21.45
N THR A 522 15.97 -6.79 -21.43
CA THR A 522 15.26 -7.08 -20.18
C THR A 522 15.80 -8.33 -19.51
N THR A 523 15.77 -8.30 -18.19
CA THR A 523 15.92 -9.43 -17.27
C THR A 523 14.56 -9.74 -16.65
N ALA A 524 14.43 -10.81 -15.86
CA ALA A 524 13.21 -11.04 -15.06
C ALA A 524 12.86 -9.87 -14.12
N ALA A 525 13.85 -9.05 -13.73
CA ALA A 525 13.69 -7.93 -12.81
C ALA A 525 13.39 -6.56 -13.48
N GLY A 526 13.31 -6.49 -14.82
CA GLY A 526 13.12 -5.25 -15.58
C GLY A 526 14.21 -5.01 -16.61
N LEU A 527 14.36 -3.78 -17.10
CA LEU A 527 15.47 -3.39 -17.98
C LEU A 527 16.82 -3.66 -17.27
N ALA A 528 17.87 -4.02 -18.02
CA ALA A 528 19.20 -4.24 -17.47
C ALA A 528 19.66 -3.05 -16.59
N HIS A 529 20.21 -3.39 -15.42
CA HIS A 529 20.69 -2.48 -14.37
C HIS A 529 19.63 -1.54 -13.74
N ASP A 530 18.36 -1.55 -14.18
CA ASP A 530 17.31 -0.66 -13.67
C ASP A 530 16.99 -0.91 -12.19
N ARG A 531 17.22 0.10 -11.35
CA ARG A 531 17.16 0.04 -9.88
C ARG A 531 17.93 -1.15 -9.28
N ALA A 532 19.02 -1.57 -9.95
CA ALA A 532 19.97 -2.54 -9.42
C ALA A 532 20.81 -1.98 -8.27
N PHE A 533 20.79 -0.65 -8.06
CA PHE A 533 21.49 0.04 -7.00
C PHE A 533 20.54 0.89 -6.14
N MET A 534 20.95 1.20 -4.92
CA MET A 534 20.17 2.00 -3.96
C MET A 534 21.10 2.77 -3.03
N VAL A 535 20.73 4.01 -2.70
CA VAL A 535 21.40 4.76 -1.63
C VAL A 535 20.71 4.46 -0.30
N THR A 536 21.48 4.17 0.74
CA THR A 536 20.99 4.00 2.12
C THR A 536 21.59 5.04 3.06
N ASP A 537 21.01 5.19 4.25
CA ASP A 537 21.76 5.69 5.40
C ASP A 537 22.64 4.60 6.01
N LEU A 538 23.34 4.93 7.12
CA LEU A 538 24.27 4.00 7.79
C LEU A 538 23.58 2.79 8.43
N THR A 539 22.27 2.87 8.70
CA THR A 539 21.44 1.78 9.24
C THR A 539 20.94 0.81 8.16
N GLY A 540 21.26 1.07 6.88
CA GLY A 540 20.76 0.29 5.74
C GLY A 540 19.36 0.69 5.28
N LEU A 541 18.72 1.71 5.89
CA LEU A 541 17.42 2.18 5.42
C LEU A 541 17.56 2.98 4.12
N PHE A 542 16.75 2.65 3.12
CA PHE A 542 16.80 3.31 1.82
C PHE A 542 16.47 4.81 1.86
N ARG A 543 17.23 5.61 1.12
CA ARG A 543 16.94 7.02 0.86
C ARG A 543 15.94 7.16 -0.30
N SER A 544 15.16 8.24 -0.29
CA SER A 544 14.10 8.49 -1.26
C SER A 544 13.97 9.98 -1.53
N GLN A 545 13.69 10.37 -2.79
CA GLN A 545 13.40 11.77 -3.16
C GLN A 545 12.26 12.40 -2.31
N ARG A 546 11.41 11.59 -1.66
CA ARG A 546 10.41 12.08 -0.69
C ARG A 546 11.04 12.79 0.51
N ARG A 547 12.23 12.37 0.95
CA ARG A 547 13.00 12.94 2.07
C ARG A 547 14.23 13.72 1.60
N SER A 548 14.97 13.17 0.63
CA SER A 548 16.19 13.76 0.06
C SER A 548 16.02 14.03 -1.45
N PRO A 549 15.28 15.09 -1.86
CA PRO A 549 15.07 15.46 -3.26
C PRO A 549 16.34 15.55 -4.12
N ARG A 550 17.48 15.95 -3.53
CA ARG A 550 18.82 16.02 -4.18
C ARG A 550 19.27 14.71 -4.83
N LEU A 551 18.74 13.55 -4.43
CA LEU A 551 18.98 12.30 -5.16
C LEU A 551 18.71 12.45 -6.66
N ALA A 552 17.69 13.22 -7.04
CA ALA A 552 17.29 13.40 -8.43
C ALA A 552 18.40 13.99 -9.33
N THR A 553 19.31 14.80 -8.77
CA THR A 553 20.39 15.45 -9.54
C THR A 553 21.62 14.56 -9.73
N ILE A 554 21.69 13.42 -9.04
CA ILE A 554 22.77 12.45 -9.20
C ILE A 554 22.51 11.67 -10.49
N ARG A 555 23.46 11.73 -11.43
CA ARG A 555 23.42 11.09 -12.74
C ARG A 555 24.31 9.84 -12.74
N PRO A 556 23.76 8.63 -12.55
CA PRO A 556 24.52 7.40 -12.68
C PRO A 556 24.77 7.04 -14.16
N SER A 557 25.87 6.35 -14.43
CA SER A 557 26.12 5.62 -15.67
C SER A 557 26.69 4.26 -15.29
N VAL A 558 26.21 3.18 -15.90
CA VAL A 558 26.66 1.80 -15.61
C VAL A 558 27.22 1.21 -16.90
N THR A 559 28.31 0.44 -16.82
CA THR A 559 28.83 -0.33 -17.96
C THR A 559 27.83 -1.40 -18.40
N ASP A 560 27.86 -1.81 -19.67
CA ASP A 560 26.95 -2.86 -20.18
C ASP A 560 27.08 -4.17 -19.37
N THR A 561 28.31 -4.52 -18.99
CA THR A 561 28.67 -5.64 -18.11
C THR A 561 28.17 -5.48 -16.66
N GLY A 562 27.92 -4.25 -16.20
CA GLY A 562 27.53 -3.94 -14.83
C GLY A 562 28.67 -3.99 -13.81
N ASP A 563 29.92 -4.06 -14.27
CA ASP A 563 31.14 -4.16 -13.45
C ASP A 563 31.63 -2.81 -12.90
N ARG A 564 31.11 -1.69 -13.39
CA ARG A 564 31.43 -0.34 -12.94
C ARG A 564 30.21 0.57 -12.97
N ILE A 565 30.16 1.50 -12.03
CA ILE A 565 29.20 2.60 -12.00
C ILE A 565 29.91 3.94 -11.83
N THR A 566 29.66 4.89 -12.72
CA THR A 566 30.11 6.28 -12.58
C THR A 566 28.98 7.12 -12.01
N LEU A 567 29.26 7.95 -11.00
CA LEU A 567 28.34 8.93 -10.45
C LEU A 567 28.77 10.35 -10.84
N ARG A 568 27.81 11.19 -11.24
CA ARG A 568 28.03 12.61 -11.56
C ARG A 568 26.98 13.47 -10.89
N VAL A 569 27.37 14.65 -10.41
CA VAL A 569 26.47 15.72 -10.00
C VAL A 569 27.14 17.06 -10.30
N ASP A 570 26.36 18.05 -10.71
CA ASP A 570 26.90 19.33 -11.17
C ASP A 570 27.64 20.03 -10.02
N GLY A 571 28.91 20.38 -10.23
CA GLY A 571 29.78 21.01 -9.22
C GLY A 571 30.64 20.06 -8.38
N MET A 572 30.64 18.75 -8.65
CA MET A 572 31.55 17.77 -8.03
C MET A 572 32.28 16.95 -9.10
N GLU A 573 33.52 16.56 -8.82
CA GLU A 573 34.28 15.65 -9.68
C GLU A 573 33.56 14.28 -9.77
N PRO A 574 33.40 13.68 -10.97
CA PRO A 574 32.83 12.35 -11.10
C PRO A 574 33.62 11.28 -10.33
N ILE A 575 32.93 10.34 -9.70
CA ILE A 575 33.54 9.13 -9.14
C ILE A 575 33.18 7.92 -10.00
N GLU A 576 34.16 7.06 -10.30
CA GLU A 576 33.93 5.74 -10.85
C GLU A 576 34.16 4.69 -9.75
N VAL A 577 33.20 3.78 -9.60
CA VAL A 577 33.19 2.77 -8.54
C VAL A 577 33.11 1.38 -9.17
N PRO A 578 34.05 0.46 -8.87
CA PRO A 578 33.98 -0.92 -9.33
C PRO A 578 32.86 -1.69 -8.57
N VAL A 579 32.28 -2.68 -9.24
CA VAL A 579 31.20 -3.50 -8.73
C VAL A 579 31.71 -4.93 -8.52
N ASP A 580 32.12 -5.24 -7.30
CA ASP A 580 32.49 -6.60 -6.91
C ASP A 580 31.26 -7.36 -6.40
N LEU A 581 30.75 -8.33 -7.16
CA LEU A 581 29.63 -9.18 -6.75
C LEU A 581 29.98 -10.18 -5.63
N THR A 582 31.26 -10.35 -5.33
CA THR A 582 31.76 -11.21 -4.25
C THR A 582 31.93 -10.48 -2.91
N ALA A 583 31.85 -9.14 -2.91
CA ALA A 583 32.03 -8.34 -1.72
C ALA A 583 30.99 -8.63 -0.61
N PRO A 584 31.31 -8.31 0.66
CA PRO A 584 30.43 -8.59 1.80
C PRO A 584 29.02 -7.99 1.64
N ARG A 585 28.04 -8.75 2.11
CA ARG A 585 26.64 -8.33 2.16
C ARG A 585 26.41 -7.46 3.39
N ARG A 586 25.52 -6.49 3.25
CA ARG A 586 25.04 -5.61 4.32
C ARG A 586 23.52 -5.69 4.41
N ASP A 587 23.00 -5.73 5.63
CA ASP A 587 21.58 -5.57 5.90
C ASP A 587 21.07 -4.23 5.35
N VAL A 588 20.02 -4.31 4.54
CA VAL A 588 19.32 -3.14 3.98
C VAL A 588 17.82 -3.30 4.16
N THR A 589 17.12 -2.20 4.45
CA THR A 589 15.66 -2.22 4.62
C THR A 589 14.99 -1.47 3.48
N LEU A 590 14.17 -2.19 2.70
CA LEU A 590 13.35 -1.65 1.62
C LEU A 590 11.86 -1.78 1.98
N PHE A 591 11.18 -0.66 2.16
CA PHE A 591 9.75 -0.61 2.56
C PHE A 591 9.38 -1.46 3.79
N LYS A 592 10.27 -1.53 4.79
CA LYS A 592 10.20 -2.36 6.02
C LYS A 592 10.50 -3.85 5.83
N ALA A 593 10.73 -4.33 4.60
CA ALA A 593 11.25 -5.67 4.37
C ALA A 593 12.78 -5.64 4.46
N PRO A 594 13.41 -6.56 5.23
CA PRO A 594 14.86 -6.73 5.25
C PRO A 594 15.32 -7.46 3.97
N TYR A 595 16.47 -7.05 3.46
CA TYR A 595 17.18 -7.69 2.35
C TYR A 595 18.69 -7.54 2.57
N GLN A 596 19.48 -8.20 1.72
CA GLN A 596 20.91 -7.93 1.60
C GLN A 596 21.21 -6.97 0.45
N GLY A 597 22.27 -6.20 0.60
CA GLY A 597 22.88 -5.39 -0.45
C GLY A 597 24.40 -5.52 -0.42
N ILE A 598 25.03 -5.52 -1.59
CA ILE A 598 26.50 -5.50 -1.71
C ILE A 598 26.95 -4.05 -1.54
N ASP A 599 27.81 -3.78 -0.56
CA ASP A 599 28.29 -2.44 -0.25
C ASP A 599 29.39 -2.00 -1.23
N LEU A 600 29.27 -0.80 -1.81
CA LEU A 600 30.18 -0.29 -2.83
C LEU A 600 31.37 0.54 -2.27
N GLY A 601 31.58 0.49 -0.94
CA GLY A 601 32.80 0.97 -0.30
C GLY A 601 32.78 2.44 0.13
N ASP A 602 33.83 2.83 0.85
CA ASP A 602 33.89 4.13 1.54
C ASP A 602 34.04 5.33 0.61
N ASP A 603 34.72 5.19 -0.54
CA ASP A 603 34.84 6.30 -1.51
C ASP A 603 33.47 6.68 -2.11
N ALA A 604 32.66 5.66 -2.46
CA ALA A 604 31.28 5.85 -2.92
C ALA A 604 30.39 6.43 -1.82
N ALA A 605 30.61 6.01 -0.56
CA ALA A 605 29.90 6.53 0.60
C ALA A 605 30.23 8.01 0.87
N ALA A 606 31.51 8.39 0.83
CA ALA A 606 31.98 9.76 1.00
C ALA A 606 31.39 10.68 -0.08
N TRP A 607 31.55 10.30 -1.36
CA TRP A 607 31.05 11.08 -2.48
C TRP A 607 29.53 11.30 -2.42
N LEU A 608 28.74 10.26 -2.08
CA LEU A 608 27.30 10.39 -1.89
C LEU A 608 26.92 11.22 -0.66
N SER A 609 27.72 11.15 0.40
CA SER A 609 27.50 11.94 1.61
C SER A 609 27.67 13.43 1.34
N ASP A 610 28.68 13.82 0.58
CA ASP A 610 28.91 15.20 0.14
C ASP A 610 27.83 15.66 -0.85
N ALA A 611 27.51 14.82 -1.85
CA ALA A 611 26.50 15.11 -2.87
C ALA A 611 25.09 15.29 -2.29
N LEU A 612 24.77 14.65 -1.16
CA LEU A 612 23.47 14.75 -0.49
C LEU A 612 23.47 15.70 0.71
N GLY A 613 24.61 15.88 1.38
CA GLY A 613 24.74 16.61 2.65
C GLY A 613 24.37 15.76 3.88
N GLU A 614 24.30 14.43 3.75
CA GLU A 614 23.95 13.50 4.82
C GLU A 614 24.69 12.17 4.63
N ALA A 615 25.19 11.57 5.72
CA ALA A 615 25.89 10.28 5.70
C ALA A 615 25.10 9.19 4.94
N SER A 616 25.72 8.65 3.90
CA SER A 616 25.07 7.79 2.91
C SER A 616 26.00 6.67 2.44
N ARG A 617 25.45 5.52 2.04
CA ARG A 617 26.17 4.45 1.35
C ARG A 617 25.47 4.03 0.06
N LEU A 618 26.24 3.50 -0.88
CA LEU A 618 25.72 2.88 -2.11
C LEU A 618 25.71 1.36 -1.94
N VAL A 619 24.59 0.73 -2.26
CA VAL A 619 24.48 -0.74 -2.30
C VAL A 619 23.96 -1.22 -3.64
N ARG A 620 24.37 -2.43 -4.06
CA ARG A 620 23.86 -3.14 -5.23
C ARG A 620 23.05 -4.38 -4.82
N VAL A 621 22.02 -4.70 -5.60
CA VAL A 621 21.29 -5.97 -5.54
C VAL A 621 22.25 -7.16 -5.70
N PRO A 622 22.33 -8.10 -4.74
CA PRO A 622 23.18 -9.28 -4.87
C PRO A 622 22.60 -10.30 -5.89
N PRO A 623 23.42 -11.19 -6.47
CA PRO A 623 22.94 -12.23 -7.39
C PRO A 623 21.85 -13.13 -6.81
N GLU A 624 21.91 -13.42 -5.50
CA GLU A 624 20.94 -14.21 -4.75
C GLU A 624 19.65 -13.45 -4.37
N HIS A 625 19.40 -12.25 -4.89
CA HIS A 625 18.20 -11.47 -4.57
C HIS A 625 16.93 -12.04 -5.23
N ASP A 626 16.00 -12.50 -4.41
CA ASP A 626 14.81 -13.28 -4.79
C ASP A 626 13.50 -12.46 -4.74
N ARG A 627 13.58 -11.13 -4.59
CA ARG A 627 12.42 -10.27 -4.36
C ARG A 627 11.38 -10.35 -5.48
N VAL A 628 10.23 -10.95 -5.16
CA VAL A 628 9.01 -10.91 -5.96
C VAL A 628 8.10 -9.76 -5.51
N THR A 629 7.49 -9.08 -6.47
CA THR A 629 6.52 -7.99 -6.29
C THR A 629 5.09 -8.44 -6.60
N ASP A 630 4.13 -7.82 -5.93
CA ASP A 630 2.71 -8.16 -5.92
C ASP A 630 1.91 -7.51 -7.09
N GLY A 631 0.84 -8.16 -7.53
CA GLY A 631 -0.08 -7.65 -8.57
C GLY A 631 -0.93 -8.74 -9.21
N GLU A 632 -1.66 -8.42 -10.28
CA GLU A 632 -2.41 -9.38 -11.11
C GLU A 632 -1.46 -10.47 -11.67
N VAL A 633 -0.31 -10.04 -12.21
CA VAL A 633 0.84 -10.92 -12.50
C VAL A 633 2.04 -10.48 -11.64
N PRO A 634 2.38 -11.24 -10.57
CA PRO A 634 3.60 -11.04 -9.79
C PRO A 634 4.87 -11.13 -10.64
N GLY A 635 5.98 -10.58 -10.15
CA GLY A 635 7.26 -10.65 -10.87
C GLY A 635 8.45 -10.14 -10.06
N THR A 636 9.65 -10.62 -10.43
CA THR A 636 10.91 -10.22 -9.81
C THR A 636 11.16 -8.72 -9.97
N SER A 637 11.86 -8.11 -9.02
CA SER A 637 12.30 -6.72 -9.09
C SER A 637 13.55 -6.54 -8.23
N GLY A 638 14.51 -5.74 -8.71
CA GLY A 638 15.54 -5.15 -7.86
C GLY A 638 14.95 -4.13 -6.87
N TYR A 639 15.67 -3.06 -6.54
CA TYR A 639 15.21 -2.05 -5.58
C TYR A 639 14.12 -1.10 -6.11
N ALA A 640 13.43 -1.40 -7.21
CA ALA A 640 12.30 -0.63 -7.72
C ALA A 640 11.11 -0.63 -6.73
N ASP A 641 10.20 0.34 -6.87
CA ASP A 641 9.14 0.54 -5.87
C ASP A 641 8.18 -0.66 -5.77
N SER A 642 7.72 -1.24 -6.89
CA SER A 642 6.71 -2.32 -6.84
C SER A 642 6.54 -3.18 -8.11
N SER A 643 7.43 -3.11 -9.10
CA SER A 643 7.34 -3.89 -10.36
C SER A 643 8.63 -3.73 -11.18
N ALA A 644 8.82 -4.63 -12.15
CA ALA A 644 9.95 -4.65 -13.06
C ALA A 644 10.00 -3.43 -14.00
N VAL A 645 8.88 -3.06 -14.64
CA VAL A 645 8.80 -1.86 -15.51
C VAL A 645 7.54 -1.03 -15.27
N HIS A 646 7.62 0.25 -15.62
CA HIS A 646 6.52 1.21 -15.67
C HIS A 646 6.39 1.76 -17.10
N LEU A 647 5.21 1.63 -17.70
CA LEU A 647 4.88 2.10 -19.04
C LEU A 647 3.90 3.28 -18.97
N LEU A 648 4.12 4.29 -19.82
CA LEU A 648 3.30 5.50 -19.92
C LEU A 648 3.15 5.92 -21.38
N SER A 649 1.96 6.32 -21.83
CA SER A 649 1.77 6.85 -23.18
C SER A 649 1.92 8.38 -23.26
N LEU A 650 2.38 8.90 -24.40
CA LEU A 650 2.43 10.35 -24.64
C LEU A 650 1.04 10.99 -24.64
N ALA A 651 0.00 10.27 -25.09
CA ALA A 651 -1.40 10.70 -24.98
C ALA A 651 -1.84 10.91 -23.52
N THR A 652 -1.50 10.00 -22.61
CA THR A 652 -1.75 10.16 -21.17
C THR A 652 -1.02 11.38 -20.59
N LEU A 653 0.23 11.64 -21.01
CA LEU A 653 0.98 12.83 -20.60
C LEU A 653 0.36 14.12 -21.13
N ALA A 654 -0.05 14.13 -22.41
CA ALA A 654 -0.68 15.29 -23.05
C ALA A 654 -1.99 15.69 -22.35
N GLU A 655 -2.85 14.73 -21.98
CA GLU A 655 -4.10 15.01 -21.27
C GLU A 655 -3.85 15.58 -19.86
N LEU A 656 -2.87 15.05 -19.11
CA LEU A 656 -2.48 15.63 -17.82
C LEU A 656 -1.96 17.07 -17.99
N ASN A 657 -1.04 17.30 -18.94
CA ASN A 657 -0.48 18.62 -19.19
C ASN A 657 -1.54 19.61 -19.67
N GLY A 658 -2.49 19.17 -20.50
CA GLY A 658 -3.67 19.97 -20.89
C GLY A 658 -4.57 20.32 -19.70
N ARG A 659 -4.67 19.47 -18.66
CA ARG A 659 -5.39 19.79 -17.41
C ARG A 659 -4.61 20.76 -16.52
N LEU A 660 -3.28 20.61 -16.42
CA LEU A 660 -2.40 21.50 -15.66
C LEU A 660 -2.41 22.93 -16.23
N VAL A 661 -2.26 23.07 -17.55
CA VAL A 661 -2.28 24.39 -18.23
C VAL A 661 -3.64 25.07 -18.07
N ARG A 662 -4.75 24.34 -18.20
CA ARG A 662 -6.11 24.86 -17.91
C ARG A 662 -6.31 25.35 -16.47
N ARG A 663 -5.43 24.95 -15.54
CA ARG A 663 -5.42 25.37 -14.13
C ARG A 663 -4.42 26.47 -13.82
N GLY A 664 -3.73 27.01 -14.83
CA GLY A 664 -2.65 27.99 -14.66
C GLY A 664 -1.36 27.40 -14.08
N SER A 665 -1.18 26.07 -14.13
CA SER A 665 0.07 25.40 -13.79
C SER A 665 0.88 25.11 -15.06
N ALA A 666 2.21 25.11 -14.96
CA ALA A 666 3.07 24.73 -16.06
C ALA A 666 2.86 23.26 -16.46
N ALA A 667 3.04 22.95 -17.74
CA ALA A 667 3.16 21.57 -18.21
C ALA A 667 4.42 20.93 -17.58
N LEU A 668 4.34 19.64 -17.27
CA LEU A 668 5.42 18.89 -16.64
C LEU A 668 6.14 17.97 -17.65
N PRO A 669 7.48 17.86 -17.55
CA PRO A 669 8.25 16.88 -18.31
C PRO A 669 7.93 15.44 -17.88
N LEU A 670 8.24 14.49 -18.76
CA LEU A 670 7.99 13.06 -18.54
C LEU A 670 8.84 12.46 -17.40
N ASP A 671 10.04 13.01 -17.16
CA ASP A 671 10.99 12.56 -16.14
C ASP A 671 10.38 12.48 -14.72
N ARG A 672 9.40 13.33 -14.40
CA ARG A 672 8.61 13.34 -13.15
C ARG A 672 7.93 11.99 -12.89
N PHE A 673 7.55 11.29 -13.95
CA PHE A 673 6.80 10.04 -13.87
C PHE A 673 7.70 8.80 -13.87
N ARG A 674 8.98 8.95 -14.22
CA ARG A 674 10.01 7.91 -14.14
C ARG A 674 9.59 6.61 -14.85
N ALA A 675 8.97 6.73 -16.02
CA ALA A 675 8.56 5.62 -16.87
C ALA A 675 9.79 5.00 -17.54
N ASN A 676 9.83 3.67 -17.58
CA ASN A 676 10.89 2.91 -18.24
C ASN A 676 10.64 2.78 -19.74
N ILE A 677 9.37 2.68 -20.14
CA ILE A 677 8.94 2.54 -21.52
C ILE A 677 7.92 3.65 -21.79
N VAL A 678 8.22 4.51 -22.76
CA VAL A 678 7.28 5.53 -23.24
C VAL A 678 6.81 5.12 -24.62
N VAL A 679 5.50 5.23 -24.85
CA VAL A 679 4.87 4.82 -26.11
C VAL A 679 4.06 5.95 -26.72
N ASP A 680 4.00 5.98 -28.05
CA ASP A 680 3.16 6.92 -28.81
C ASP A 680 2.39 6.17 -29.91
N GLY A 681 1.36 6.80 -30.48
CA GLY A 681 0.50 6.20 -31.51
C GLY A 681 -0.84 5.64 -31.02
N TRP A 682 -1.24 5.94 -29.77
CA TRP A 682 -2.62 5.73 -29.32
C TRP A 682 -3.35 7.07 -29.21
N ASP A 683 -4.51 7.19 -29.87
CA ASP A 683 -5.34 8.41 -29.85
C ASP A 683 -6.03 8.65 -28.48
N GLU A 684 -6.33 7.57 -27.74
CA GLU A 684 -7.01 7.63 -26.45
C GLU A 684 -5.98 7.67 -25.30
N PRO A 685 -6.13 8.60 -24.32
CA PRO A 685 -5.28 8.59 -23.13
C PRO A 685 -5.63 7.40 -22.22
N SER A 686 -4.63 6.89 -21.51
CA SER A 686 -4.73 5.79 -20.54
C SER A 686 -5.09 4.43 -21.13
N VAL A 687 -4.84 4.22 -22.42
CA VAL A 687 -4.90 2.90 -23.07
C VAL A 687 -3.97 1.89 -22.40
N GLU A 688 -2.86 2.34 -21.81
CA GLU A 688 -1.95 1.49 -21.04
C GLU A 688 -2.60 0.76 -19.85
N ASP A 689 -3.71 1.28 -19.29
CA ASP A 689 -4.46 0.63 -18.20
C ASP A 689 -5.18 -0.66 -18.65
N ARG A 690 -5.40 -0.81 -19.97
CA ARG A 690 -6.16 -1.90 -20.59
C ARG A 690 -5.27 -3.03 -21.11
N LEU A 691 -3.96 -2.84 -21.10
CA LEU A 691 -3.01 -3.88 -21.47
C LEU A 691 -3.06 -4.99 -20.42
N ARG A 692 -3.01 -6.26 -20.85
CA ARG A 692 -2.85 -7.41 -19.94
C ARG A 692 -1.69 -8.30 -20.31
N HIS A 693 -1.47 -8.53 -21.60
CA HIS A 693 -0.26 -9.17 -22.11
C HIS A 693 0.17 -8.47 -23.40
N LEU A 694 1.46 -8.13 -23.51
CA LEU A 694 2.02 -7.45 -24.67
C LEU A 694 3.44 -7.96 -24.99
N ARG A 695 3.85 -7.78 -26.24
CA ARG A 695 5.19 -8.02 -26.74
C ARG A 695 5.77 -6.73 -27.30
N ILE A 696 7.03 -6.45 -26.98
CA ILE A 696 7.81 -5.34 -27.52
C ILE A 696 9.18 -5.91 -27.90
N GLY A 697 9.54 -5.86 -29.19
CA GLY A 697 10.73 -6.55 -29.70
C GLY A 697 10.68 -8.05 -29.35
N ALA A 698 11.70 -8.55 -28.67
CA ALA A 698 11.78 -9.92 -28.17
C ALA A 698 11.24 -10.10 -26.74
N CYS A 699 10.86 -9.02 -26.04
CA CYS A 699 10.39 -9.07 -24.66
C CYS A 699 8.87 -9.26 -24.58
N GLU A 700 8.41 -10.12 -23.66
CA GLU A 700 7.00 -10.22 -23.28
C GLU A 700 6.77 -9.68 -21.87
N LEU A 701 5.74 -8.85 -21.74
CA LEU A 701 5.34 -8.18 -20.50
C LEU A 701 3.88 -8.56 -20.16
N ALA A 702 3.60 -8.74 -18.88
CA ALA A 702 2.24 -8.91 -18.38
C ALA A 702 1.91 -7.90 -17.29
N TYR A 703 0.65 -7.51 -17.24
CA TYR A 703 0.16 -6.45 -16.37
C TYR A 703 0.22 -6.85 -14.89
N THR A 704 0.78 -5.95 -14.08
CA THR A 704 0.90 -6.11 -12.63
C THR A 704 -0.17 -5.31 -11.91
N LYS A 705 -0.26 -3.99 -12.18
CA LYS A 705 -1.18 -3.05 -11.52
C LYS A 705 -1.04 -1.64 -12.10
N LEU A 706 -1.97 -0.75 -11.76
CA LEU A 706 -1.85 0.68 -12.02
C LEU A 706 -0.63 1.31 -11.30
N ALA A 707 0.01 2.29 -11.94
CA ALA A 707 1.13 3.01 -11.34
C ALA A 707 0.65 4.11 -10.38
N ILE A 708 0.38 3.75 -9.12
CA ILE A 708 0.07 4.71 -8.05
C ILE A 708 1.24 5.70 -7.86
N ARG A 709 0.92 7.00 -7.88
CA ARG A 709 1.88 8.11 -7.79
C ARG A 709 1.98 8.66 -6.37
N CYS A 710 3.16 9.18 -6.05
CA CYS A 710 3.47 9.76 -4.75
C CYS A 710 4.26 11.07 -4.93
N ALA A 711 4.60 11.74 -3.82
CA ALA A 711 5.29 13.05 -3.80
C ALA A 711 6.62 13.14 -4.58
N VAL A 712 7.17 12.02 -5.07
CA VAL A 712 8.30 12.01 -6.01
C VAL A 712 7.94 12.73 -7.33
N THR A 713 6.69 12.66 -7.80
CA THR A 713 6.28 13.36 -9.05
C THR A 713 6.30 14.88 -8.92
N THR A 714 6.34 15.42 -7.69
CA THR A 714 6.45 16.87 -7.46
C THR A 714 7.91 17.33 -7.34
N VAL A 715 8.89 16.42 -7.41
CA VAL A 715 10.32 16.75 -7.35
C VAL A 715 10.83 17.12 -8.74
N ASP A 716 11.50 18.26 -8.81
CA ASP A 716 12.26 18.70 -9.97
C ASP A 716 13.49 17.82 -10.16
N GLN A 717 13.57 17.10 -11.28
CA GLN A 717 14.66 16.16 -11.51
C GLN A 717 15.97 16.88 -11.90
N GLY A 718 15.90 18.11 -12.41
CA GLY A 718 17.09 18.92 -12.71
C GLY A 718 17.59 19.69 -11.50
N ALA A 719 16.69 20.36 -10.76
CA ALA A 719 17.05 21.20 -9.62
C ALA A 719 17.09 20.45 -8.27
N GLY A 720 16.57 19.22 -8.18
CA GLY A 720 16.59 18.44 -6.94
C GLY A 720 15.75 19.04 -5.82
N VAL A 721 14.65 19.72 -6.12
CA VAL A 721 13.77 20.41 -5.16
C VAL A 721 12.30 20.07 -5.37
N LYS A 722 11.46 20.20 -4.35
CA LYS A 722 10.00 19.97 -4.46
C LYS A 722 9.30 21.22 -5.02
N ALA A 723 8.58 21.06 -6.12
CA ALA A 723 7.80 22.10 -6.78
C ALA A 723 6.29 21.87 -6.59
N GLY A 724 5.70 22.52 -5.58
CA GLY A 724 4.25 22.56 -5.37
C GLY A 724 3.57 21.20 -5.10
N PRO A 725 2.22 21.15 -5.20
CA PRO A 725 1.42 19.93 -5.05
C PRO A 725 1.08 19.22 -6.37
N GLU A 726 1.43 19.82 -7.52
CA GLU A 726 1.19 19.22 -8.84
C GLU A 726 2.29 18.19 -9.16
N PRO A 727 1.98 17.12 -9.92
CA PRO A 727 0.70 16.83 -10.60
C PRO A 727 -0.34 16.12 -9.72
N LEU A 728 -0.01 15.78 -8.46
CA LEU A 728 -0.86 14.92 -7.63
C LEU A 728 -2.24 15.52 -7.38
N ARG A 729 -2.33 16.84 -7.22
CA ARG A 729 -3.61 17.55 -7.09
C ARG A 729 -4.46 17.41 -8.35
N THR A 730 -3.91 17.65 -9.54
CA THR A 730 -4.67 17.51 -10.79
C THR A 730 -5.04 16.06 -11.11
N LEU A 731 -4.18 15.09 -10.79
CA LEU A 731 -4.49 13.66 -10.92
C LEU A 731 -5.61 13.22 -9.95
N ALA A 732 -5.69 13.79 -8.75
CA ALA A 732 -6.69 13.43 -7.75
C ALA A 732 -8.15 13.68 -8.18
N ASP A 733 -8.36 14.51 -9.20
CA ASP A 733 -9.70 14.90 -9.67
C ASP A 733 -10.23 14.00 -10.80
N TYR A 734 -9.42 13.10 -11.37
CA TYR A 734 -9.87 12.18 -12.44
C TYR A 734 -9.16 10.82 -12.52
N ARG A 735 -8.10 10.60 -11.74
CA ARG A 735 -7.31 9.36 -11.68
C ARG A 735 -7.18 8.81 -10.26
N ARG A 736 -8.12 9.15 -9.37
CA ARG A 736 -8.15 8.65 -7.99
C ARG A 736 -8.64 7.20 -7.95
N THR A 737 -7.93 6.38 -7.18
CA THR A 737 -8.24 4.99 -6.81
C THR A 737 -8.36 4.89 -5.29
N GLU A 738 -8.63 3.69 -4.75
CA GLU A 738 -8.61 3.47 -3.29
C GLU A 738 -7.20 3.68 -2.69
N ASP A 739 -6.15 3.28 -3.42
CA ASP A 739 -4.74 3.37 -2.96
C ASP A 739 -4.05 4.72 -3.21
N GLY A 740 -4.65 5.62 -4.00
CA GLY A 740 -4.05 6.92 -4.30
C GLY A 740 -4.49 7.52 -5.63
N VAL A 741 -3.54 8.03 -6.42
CA VAL A 741 -3.79 8.54 -7.77
C VAL A 741 -2.89 7.82 -8.76
N ALA A 742 -3.43 7.35 -9.88
CA ALA A 742 -2.70 6.47 -10.80
C ALA A 742 -2.37 7.12 -12.14
N PHE A 743 -1.15 6.88 -12.63
CA PHE A 743 -0.67 7.47 -13.88
C PHE A 743 0.40 6.62 -14.54
N GLY A 744 0.03 6.01 -15.67
CA GLY A 744 0.75 4.88 -16.27
C GLY A 744 0.40 3.53 -15.63
N ALA A 745 0.90 2.45 -16.21
CA ALA A 745 0.67 1.07 -15.79
C ALA A 745 1.99 0.32 -15.53
N LYS A 746 1.97 -0.68 -14.64
CA LYS A 746 3.14 -1.46 -14.23
C LYS A 746 3.05 -2.89 -14.75
N PHE A 747 4.19 -3.42 -15.17
CA PHE A 747 4.28 -4.74 -15.77
C PHE A 747 5.44 -5.55 -15.18
N SER A 748 5.24 -6.86 -15.18
CA SER A 748 6.23 -7.89 -14.88
C SER A 748 6.79 -8.42 -16.21
N VAL A 749 8.07 -8.80 -16.23
CA VAL A 749 8.69 -9.41 -17.40
C VAL A 749 8.35 -10.91 -17.41
N VAL A 750 7.58 -11.35 -18.40
CA VAL A 750 7.21 -12.77 -18.60
C VAL A 750 8.26 -13.49 -19.43
N ARG A 751 8.79 -12.83 -20.47
CA ARG A 751 9.95 -13.31 -21.23
C ARG A 751 10.99 -12.20 -21.37
N PRO A 752 12.19 -12.39 -20.79
CA PRO A 752 13.36 -11.56 -21.06
C PRO A 752 13.68 -11.49 -22.56
N GLY A 753 14.12 -10.33 -23.04
CA GLY A 753 14.49 -10.11 -24.44
C GLY A 753 14.96 -8.68 -24.70
N LYS A 754 15.60 -8.45 -25.86
CA LYS A 754 15.91 -7.09 -26.31
C LYS A 754 14.65 -6.35 -26.76
N LEU A 755 14.56 -5.08 -26.38
CA LEU A 755 13.58 -4.13 -26.88
C LEU A 755 14.24 -2.77 -27.13
N SER A 756 13.77 -2.04 -28.15
CA SER A 756 14.42 -0.86 -28.72
C SER A 756 13.42 0.28 -28.92
N VAL A 757 13.91 1.52 -28.94
CA VAL A 757 13.13 2.66 -29.45
C VAL A 757 12.80 2.40 -30.92
N GLY A 758 11.54 2.60 -31.29
CA GLY A 758 10.97 2.24 -32.59
C GLY A 758 10.25 0.89 -32.63
N ASP A 759 10.43 0.00 -31.64
CA ASP A 759 9.74 -1.29 -31.62
C ASP A 759 8.21 -1.11 -31.51
N PRO A 760 7.40 -1.90 -32.24
CA PRO A 760 5.96 -1.89 -32.10
C PRO A 760 5.51 -2.52 -30.78
N VAL A 761 4.42 -1.99 -30.24
CA VAL A 761 3.74 -2.50 -29.03
C VAL A 761 2.61 -3.43 -29.47
N GLU A 762 2.92 -4.72 -29.57
CA GLU A 762 1.95 -5.75 -29.94
C GLU A 762 1.18 -6.22 -28.70
N VAL A 763 -0.13 -6.00 -28.67
CA VAL A 763 -0.97 -6.34 -27.50
C VAL A 763 -1.67 -7.67 -27.74
N ASN A 764 -1.15 -8.73 -27.10
CA ASN A 764 -1.68 -10.09 -27.20
C ASN A 764 -3.03 -10.22 -26.48
N THR A 765 -3.17 -9.57 -25.32
CA THR A 765 -4.38 -9.65 -24.48
C THR A 765 -4.73 -8.27 -23.93
N TRP A 766 -5.97 -7.87 -24.18
CA TRP A 766 -6.61 -6.68 -23.61
C TRP A 766 -7.51 -7.06 -22.43
N GLY A 767 -7.61 -6.16 -21.46
CA GLY A 767 -8.56 -6.22 -20.35
C GLY A 767 -9.50 -5.01 -20.32
N GLU A 768 -10.46 -5.06 -19.40
CA GLU A 768 -11.20 -3.87 -19.00
C GLU A 768 -10.26 -2.89 -18.25
N PRO A 769 -10.42 -1.57 -18.45
CA PRO A 769 -9.70 -0.61 -17.63
C PRO A 769 -10.17 -0.71 -16.17
N GLU A 770 -9.23 -0.74 -15.22
CA GLU A 770 -9.58 -0.63 -13.79
C GLU A 770 -10.29 0.70 -13.47
N PHE A 771 -10.15 1.70 -14.34
CA PHE A 771 -10.96 2.92 -14.33
C PHE A 771 -12.24 2.78 -15.17
N SER A 772 -13.39 2.71 -14.51
CA SER A 772 -14.66 3.09 -15.16
C SER A 772 -14.89 4.60 -15.00
N SER A 773 -15.10 5.30 -16.11
CA SER A 773 -15.20 6.77 -16.19
C SER A 773 -16.43 7.40 -15.50
N ASN A 774 -17.29 6.60 -14.87
CA ASN A 774 -18.59 7.02 -14.31
C ASN A 774 -18.69 6.95 -12.77
N GLN A 775 -17.63 6.60 -12.03
CA GLN A 775 -17.75 6.34 -10.58
C GLN A 775 -17.62 7.56 -9.65
N TRP A 776 -17.33 8.76 -10.17
CA TRP A 776 -17.20 9.96 -9.33
C TRP A 776 -18.03 11.13 -9.88
N PRO A 777 -19.16 11.50 -9.23
CA PRO A 777 -19.79 12.80 -9.48
C PRO A 777 -18.89 13.93 -8.94
N GLY A 778 -18.78 15.01 -9.72
CA GLY A 778 -17.94 16.18 -9.41
C GLY A 778 -18.56 17.18 -8.45
#